data_AF-A0A8T6N2Y1-F1
#
_entry.id   AF-A0A8T6N2Y1-F1
#
_cell.length_a   1.000
_cell.length_b   1.000
_cell.length_c   1.000
_cell.angle_alpha   90.00
_cell.angle_beta   90.00
_cell.angle_gamma   90.00
#
_symmetry.space_group_name_H-M   'P 1'
#
loop_
_entity.id
_entity.type
_entity.pdbx_description
1 polymer ?
#
loop_
_entity_poly.entity_id
_entity_poly.type
_entity_poly.pdbx_seq_one_letter_code
_entity_poly.pdbx_strand_id
1 'polypeptide(L)'
;MFPVAAAFGNPPAGAASGYTIANSCRFNDNDNAYLYKTFGAGNRKTWTFSAWIKLGNLDINYRTLFADNSGNAGLYFSTSNTLDGIFGAVGAYPHVGTRVFRDPSAWYHICLRIDTTQATAGDRIRLYINNVLETWASASTPPQNTDLYLNQAVQHNVGKFSASWLFDGYMAEVVFIDGQALDPTSFGAFNANGVWVPKDVSGLTYGTNGFHLDFADSGDIGNDVSGNANDFTPIGLAAEDIVIDTPTNNFATLSPINRDTVTLANGNLYCGSAGWWSGAASTMALPTTGKWYIETLVGNRYGSYAAQGFIPADGRLITDAAAAIYYGGIDYATAPNYGLGITISSNKAGFYAASGTTTFSVTQPNGGTLYTTGEIYIVQAIDLDNQRYWGGTAFTSDSEVTWFGPSGSGADPTDPNTGLDISTYLATYGSYGLLFFHAPNATSASPYAHVNFGQQPFKFTVPTDFLTLCTANLGTPTIADPSAHFDIALYTGNGTAIGSGGNEISDLSFRPDLVWIKNRDASDYHVFADSVTGAGKYQAIDTSIEFLTTDAESIASFDADGFTVGNNVAVNTNTEDYVAWCWKKGAISGVDVVNYTGDGNDNRAISHSLGATPEFAFFMYREAATYDAYKFVVMPTILGTGATNYLDFGSPGAENSLGSAGDWLGTVPDWNSSTFSVGTYAGVNESGIDMTTVLFASVEGFSKIGSYTGNGNADGPFVWCGFRPAYILIKNITSGAENWNLRDSSRSPSNVIDDVIYSDTTNFEQTNNSTFNLDMLSNGFKSRASHASQNASGNTYIFIAFAEHPFAYARAR
;
A
#
# COMPACT_ATOMS: atom_id res chain seq x y z
N MET A 1 29.44 21.39 -5.66
CA MET A 1 29.34 20.35 -6.71
C MET A 1 30.31 19.22 -6.42
N PHE A 2 29.80 18.12 -5.85
CA PHE A 2 30.40 16.80 -6.06
C PHE A 2 29.71 16.17 -7.29
N PRO A 3 30.41 15.39 -8.13
CA PRO A 3 29.78 14.71 -9.25
C PRO A 3 28.90 13.55 -8.75
N VAL A 4 27.64 13.52 -9.18
CA VAL A 4 26.71 12.42 -8.88
C VAL A 4 27.09 11.21 -9.74
N ALA A 5 27.94 10.35 -9.20
CA ALA A 5 28.58 9.27 -9.95
C ALA A 5 27.78 7.95 -9.91
N ALA A 6 26.92 7.77 -10.90
CA ALA A 6 26.61 6.46 -11.52
C ALA A 6 26.31 5.25 -10.59
N ALA A 7 25.30 5.38 -9.71
CA ALA A 7 24.70 4.23 -9.00
C ALA A 7 23.15 4.26 -8.99
N PHE A 8 22.55 5.09 -9.85
CA PHE A 8 21.09 5.25 -9.95
C PHE A 8 20.59 4.51 -11.18
N GLY A 9 19.67 3.56 -10.98
CA GLY A 9 19.03 2.82 -12.05
C GLY A 9 18.22 3.73 -12.99
N ASN A 10 17.89 3.22 -14.18
CA ASN A 10 16.92 3.88 -15.05
C ASN A 10 15.61 4.10 -14.27
N PRO A 11 14.88 5.22 -14.50
CA PRO A 11 13.55 5.41 -13.91
C PRO A 11 12.64 4.23 -14.30
N PRO A 12 11.69 3.85 -13.42
CA PRO A 12 10.81 2.72 -13.68
C PRO A 12 9.94 3.00 -14.91
N ALA A 13 9.56 1.95 -15.64
CA ALA A 13 8.93 2.03 -16.96
C ALA A 13 7.48 2.59 -16.98
N GLY A 14 7.08 3.42 -16.00
CA GLY A 14 5.76 4.03 -15.90
C GLY A 14 5.58 5.33 -16.70
N ALA A 15 6.65 5.99 -17.15
CA ALA A 15 6.57 7.30 -17.80
C ALA A 15 6.14 7.22 -19.28
N ALA A 16 4.83 7.06 -19.56
CA ALA A 16 4.30 7.01 -20.93
C ALA A 16 4.44 8.32 -21.73
N SER A 17 4.63 9.45 -21.05
CA SER A 17 5.01 10.73 -21.65
C SER A 17 6.49 10.80 -22.05
N GLY A 18 7.32 9.84 -21.60
CA GLY A 18 8.78 9.96 -21.60
C GLY A 18 9.32 11.04 -20.66
N TYR A 19 8.46 11.72 -19.91
CA TYR A 19 8.82 12.84 -19.04
C TYR A 19 9.25 12.34 -17.65
N THR A 20 10.38 12.88 -17.16
CA THR A 20 10.95 12.56 -15.86
C THR A 20 11.18 13.83 -15.07
N ILE A 21 10.57 13.91 -13.89
CA ILE A 21 10.85 14.97 -12.91
C ILE A 21 12.21 14.64 -12.27
N ALA A 22 13.13 15.60 -12.29
CA ALA A 22 14.48 15.41 -11.73
C ALA A 22 14.50 15.51 -10.20
N ASN A 23 13.72 16.44 -9.64
CA ASN A 23 13.79 16.82 -8.24
C ASN A 23 12.41 17.15 -7.63
N SER A 24 12.34 17.16 -6.30
CA SER A 24 11.23 17.74 -5.55
C SER A 24 11.77 18.57 -4.38
N CYS A 25 10.96 19.51 -3.89
CA CYS A 25 11.25 20.27 -2.69
C CYS A 25 10.52 19.66 -1.49
N ARG A 26 11.30 19.33 -0.45
CA ARG A 26 10.83 18.86 0.86
C ARG A 26 10.48 20.05 1.75
N PHE A 27 9.27 20.06 2.30
CA PHE A 27 8.84 21.02 3.31
C PHE A 27 8.77 20.30 4.66
N ASN A 28 9.35 20.93 5.68
CA ASN A 28 9.35 20.45 7.06
C ASN A 28 8.62 21.48 7.94
N ASP A 29 7.56 21.07 8.65
CA ASP A 29 6.78 22.03 9.45
C ASP A 29 7.62 22.62 10.61
N ASN A 30 8.53 21.79 11.16
CA ASN A 30 9.42 22.16 12.27
C ASN A 30 10.38 23.32 11.89
N ASP A 31 10.87 23.36 10.65
CA ASP A 31 11.74 24.44 10.13
C ASP A 31 10.95 25.68 9.70
N ASN A 32 9.60 25.64 9.79
CA ASN A 32 8.69 26.66 9.28
C ASN A 32 8.89 26.88 7.77
N ALA A 33 9.03 25.79 7.01
CA ALA A 33 9.30 25.79 5.58
C ALA A 33 8.15 26.37 4.74
N TYR A 34 8.43 27.35 3.88
CA TYR A 34 7.52 27.83 2.82
C TYR A 34 8.24 28.68 1.76
N LEU A 35 7.58 28.85 0.62
CA LEU A 35 7.96 29.77 -0.44
C LEU A 35 6.95 30.90 -0.50
N TYR A 36 7.37 32.16 -0.71
CA TYR A 36 6.44 33.28 -0.88
C TYR A 36 6.81 34.25 -2.00
N LYS A 37 5.77 34.86 -2.61
CA LYS A 37 5.90 35.90 -3.64
C LYS A 37 4.78 36.91 -3.50
N THR A 38 5.11 38.20 -3.62
CA THR A 38 4.09 39.25 -3.78
C THR A 38 3.80 39.47 -5.25
N PHE A 39 2.52 39.41 -5.61
CA PHE A 39 2.04 39.51 -6.99
C PHE A 39 1.35 40.84 -7.27
N GLY A 40 1.12 41.12 -8.56
CA GLY A 40 0.11 42.10 -9.00
C GLY A 40 -1.30 41.53 -8.85
N ALA A 41 -2.32 42.23 -9.35
CA ALA A 41 -3.65 41.64 -9.50
C ALA A 41 -3.75 40.91 -10.85
N GLY A 42 -4.00 39.61 -10.83
CA GLY A 42 -4.23 38.77 -12.03
C GLY A 42 -5.72 38.50 -12.26
N ASN A 43 -6.03 37.45 -13.02
CA ASN A 43 -7.40 36.99 -13.21
C ASN A 43 -7.92 36.26 -11.96
N ARG A 44 -8.82 36.92 -11.22
CA ARG A 44 -9.43 36.41 -9.98
C ARG A 44 -10.68 35.55 -10.21
N LYS A 45 -11.05 35.26 -11.46
CA LYS A 45 -12.26 34.51 -11.85
C LYS A 45 -11.93 33.15 -12.44
N THR A 46 -10.84 33.08 -13.22
CA THR A 46 -10.48 31.91 -14.03
C THR A 46 -9.00 31.64 -13.86
N TRP A 47 -8.63 30.52 -13.25
CA TRP A 47 -7.25 30.09 -13.01
C TRP A 47 -7.18 28.60 -12.68
N THR A 48 -5.97 28.01 -12.72
CA THR A 48 -5.72 26.63 -12.29
C THR A 48 -4.47 26.55 -11.42
N PHE A 49 -4.53 25.79 -10.33
CA PHE A 49 -3.37 25.38 -9.54
C PHE A 49 -3.15 23.87 -9.72
N SER A 50 -1.92 23.45 -9.99
CA SER A 50 -1.51 22.05 -10.11
C SER A 50 -0.24 21.82 -9.30
N ALA A 51 -0.17 20.68 -8.60
CA ALA A 51 1.06 20.22 -7.96
C ALA A 51 1.05 18.70 -7.84
N TRP A 52 2.21 18.07 -7.91
CA TRP A 52 2.39 16.71 -7.40
C TRP A 52 2.91 16.76 -5.97
N ILE A 53 2.36 15.93 -5.09
CA ILE A 53 2.69 15.92 -3.66
C ILE A 53 2.87 14.51 -3.10
N LYS A 54 3.67 14.39 -2.04
CA LYS A 54 3.76 13.21 -1.16
C LYS A 54 3.69 13.67 0.29
N LEU A 55 2.86 13.02 1.10
CA LEU A 55 2.56 13.48 2.46
C LEU A 55 3.65 13.08 3.45
N GLY A 56 4.09 14.04 4.26
CA GLY A 56 5.03 13.85 5.36
C GLY A 56 4.31 13.52 6.67
N ASN A 57 4.47 14.38 7.67
CA ASN A 57 3.88 14.22 8.99
C ASN A 57 2.33 14.35 8.96
N LEU A 58 1.63 13.33 9.45
CA LEU A 58 0.17 13.30 9.51
C LEU A 58 -0.42 13.86 10.82
N ASP A 59 0.37 14.02 11.87
CA ASP A 59 -0.10 14.41 13.22
C ASP A 59 -0.41 15.91 13.34
N ILE A 60 0.01 16.72 12.36
CA ILE A 60 -0.15 18.17 12.36
C ILE A 60 -1.53 18.60 11.86
N ASN A 61 -2.07 19.64 12.51
CA ASN A 61 -3.48 20.02 12.38
C ASN A 61 -3.92 20.46 10.98
N TYR A 62 -3.04 21.14 10.22
CA TYR A 62 -3.37 21.69 8.91
C TYR A 62 -2.13 21.75 8.01
N ARG A 63 -2.23 21.24 6.77
CA ARG A 63 -1.13 21.24 5.79
C ARG A 63 -1.49 22.02 4.53
N THR A 64 -0.91 23.21 4.35
CA THR A 64 -1.30 24.12 3.25
C THR A 64 -0.56 23.82 1.96
N LEU A 65 -1.27 23.67 0.85
CA LEU A 65 -0.65 23.60 -0.48
C LEU A 65 -0.33 24.99 -1.02
N PHE A 66 -1.37 25.82 -1.21
CA PHE A 66 -1.23 27.18 -1.76
C PHE A 66 -2.26 28.11 -1.12
N ALA A 67 -1.84 29.34 -0.76
CA ALA A 67 -2.68 30.29 -0.03
C ALA A 67 -2.27 31.76 -0.26
N ASP A 68 -3.17 32.68 0.09
CA ASP A 68 -2.79 34.07 0.36
C ASP A 68 -2.24 34.22 1.79
N ASN A 69 -1.32 35.17 1.99
CA ASN A 69 -0.72 35.46 3.30
C ASN A 69 -1.61 36.34 4.20
N SER A 70 -2.87 36.55 3.82
CA SER A 70 -3.86 37.32 4.60
C SER A 70 -4.83 36.43 5.38
N GLY A 71 -4.70 35.11 5.27
CA GLY A 71 -5.53 34.12 5.97
C GLY A 71 -6.98 34.12 5.47
N ASN A 72 -7.21 34.54 4.22
CA ASN A 72 -8.55 34.59 3.63
C ASN A 72 -8.81 33.35 2.75
N ALA A 73 -7.95 33.09 1.76
CA ALA A 73 -8.13 32.01 0.80
C ALA A 73 -6.89 31.11 0.63
N GLY A 74 -7.14 29.83 0.34
CA GLY A 74 -6.14 28.80 0.13
C GLY A 74 -6.73 27.39 0.06
N LEU A 75 -5.87 26.43 -0.30
CA LEU A 75 -6.15 24.99 -0.40
C LEU A 75 -5.23 24.25 0.60
N TYR A 76 -5.80 23.43 1.49
CA TYR A 76 -5.08 22.83 2.60
C TYR A 76 -5.72 21.51 3.08
N PHE A 77 -4.93 20.59 3.62
CA PHE A 77 -5.47 19.46 4.37
C PHE A 77 -5.94 19.91 5.76
N SER A 78 -7.10 19.42 6.18
CA SER A 78 -7.72 19.69 7.47
C SER A 78 -7.22 18.76 8.58
N THR A 79 -7.68 18.98 9.81
CA THR A 79 -7.47 18.07 10.95
C THR A 79 -8.09 16.68 10.74
N SER A 80 -9.04 16.54 9.82
CA SER A 80 -9.63 15.26 9.41
C SER A 80 -8.84 14.58 8.29
N ASN A 81 -7.73 15.19 7.84
CA ASN A 81 -6.96 14.83 6.65
C ASN A 81 -7.76 14.91 5.34
N THR A 82 -8.90 15.61 5.31
CA THR A 82 -9.61 15.97 4.06
C THR A 82 -8.89 17.12 3.36
N LEU A 83 -8.94 17.18 2.03
CA LEU A 83 -8.43 18.33 1.28
C LEU A 83 -9.54 19.38 1.13
N ASP A 84 -9.40 20.48 1.87
CA ASP A 84 -10.39 21.55 2.02
C ASP A 84 -9.87 22.85 1.38
N GLY A 85 -10.78 23.78 1.10
CA GLY A 85 -10.42 25.09 0.54
C GLY A 85 -11.36 26.22 0.96
N ILE A 86 -10.81 27.44 1.02
CA ILE A 86 -11.56 28.69 1.21
C ILE A 86 -11.14 29.63 0.08
N PHE A 87 -12.08 30.33 -0.55
CA PHE A 87 -11.80 31.09 -1.77
C PHE A 87 -12.26 32.56 -1.75
N GLY A 88 -12.92 33.00 -0.68
CA GLY A 88 -13.31 34.40 -0.46
C GLY A 88 -12.55 35.07 0.70
N ALA A 89 -13.15 36.08 1.31
CA ALA A 89 -12.71 36.61 2.60
C ALA A 89 -12.86 35.53 3.70
N VAL A 90 -12.29 35.74 4.89
CA VAL A 90 -12.33 34.79 6.04
C VAL A 90 -13.71 34.11 6.18
N GLY A 91 -13.75 32.79 5.94
CA GLY A 91 -14.97 31.98 6.05
C GLY A 91 -15.96 32.06 4.88
N ALA A 92 -15.63 32.76 3.79
CA ALA A 92 -16.46 32.85 2.59
C ALA A 92 -16.00 31.86 1.50
N TYR A 93 -16.98 31.22 0.88
CA TYR A 93 -16.81 30.12 -0.08
C TYR A 93 -15.99 28.91 0.42
N PRO A 94 -16.21 28.40 1.66
CA PRO A 94 -15.60 27.15 2.09
C PRO A 94 -16.08 25.96 1.26
N HIS A 95 -15.17 25.02 1.01
CA HIS A 95 -15.38 23.73 0.36
C HIS A 95 -14.64 22.67 1.19
N VAL A 96 -15.32 21.58 1.56
CA VAL A 96 -14.80 20.52 2.43
C VAL A 96 -14.77 19.21 1.64
N GLY A 97 -13.62 18.54 1.61
CA GLY A 97 -13.44 17.28 0.87
C GLY A 97 -14.15 16.09 1.52
N THR A 98 -14.44 15.06 0.73
CA THR A 98 -14.93 13.75 1.24
C THR A 98 -13.76 12.79 1.57
N ARG A 99 -12.82 12.63 0.63
CA ARG A 99 -11.66 11.73 0.73
C ARG A 99 -10.74 12.11 1.89
N VAL A 100 -10.31 11.10 2.65
CA VAL A 100 -9.39 11.19 3.79
C VAL A 100 -7.99 10.74 3.37
N PHE A 101 -7.06 11.68 3.25
CA PHE A 101 -5.73 11.46 2.65
C PHE A 101 -4.74 10.98 3.72
N ARG A 102 -4.48 9.67 3.77
CA ARG A 102 -3.61 9.03 4.81
C ARG A 102 -2.50 8.12 4.28
N ASP A 103 -2.29 8.08 2.97
CA ASP A 103 -1.17 7.35 2.38
C ASP A 103 0.07 8.26 2.20
N PRO A 104 1.18 8.00 2.92
CA PRO A 104 2.46 8.70 2.77
C PRO A 104 3.42 7.99 1.79
N SER A 105 3.03 6.83 1.26
CA SER A 105 3.94 5.86 0.64
C SER A 105 4.18 6.10 -0.84
N ALA A 106 3.33 6.91 -1.47
CA ALA A 106 3.37 7.28 -2.87
C ALA A 106 2.92 8.73 -3.09
N TRP A 107 2.93 9.15 -4.35
CA TRP A 107 2.59 10.51 -4.78
C TRP A 107 1.14 10.64 -5.24
N TYR A 108 0.55 11.81 -5.02
CA TYR A 108 -0.74 12.28 -5.56
C TYR A 108 -0.47 13.39 -6.60
N HIS A 109 -1.32 13.50 -7.61
CA HIS A 109 -1.49 14.73 -8.40
C HIS A 109 -2.71 15.49 -7.91
N ILE A 110 -2.53 16.78 -7.59
CA ILE A 110 -3.60 17.70 -7.20
C ILE A 110 -3.81 18.70 -8.33
N CYS A 111 -5.04 18.87 -8.80
CA CYS A 111 -5.42 19.93 -9.74
C CYS A 111 -6.70 20.64 -9.26
N LEU A 112 -6.59 21.93 -8.93
CA LEU A 112 -7.71 22.79 -8.58
C LEU A 112 -8.02 23.72 -9.75
N ARG A 113 -9.16 23.49 -10.40
CA ARG A 113 -9.66 24.26 -11.55
C ARG A 113 -10.74 25.25 -11.09
N ILE A 114 -10.50 26.54 -11.32
CA ILE A 114 -11.39 27.64 -10.92
C ILE A 114 -11.89 28.37 -12.15
N ASP A 115 -13.21 28.51 -12.28
CA ASP A 115 -13.84 29.35 -13.30
C ASP A 115 -15.20 29.88 -12.84
N THR A 116 -15.20 31.00 -12.11
CA THR A 116 -16.45 31.60 -11.61
C THR A 116 -17.35 32.12 -12.74
N THR A 117 -16.88 32.18 -14.00
CA THR A 117 -17.71 32.58 -15.14
C THR A 117 -18.73 31.52 -15.54
N GLN A 118 -18.56 30.25 -15.11
CA GLN A 118 -19.45 29.15 -15.46
C GLN A 118 -20.90 29.35 -15.00
N ALA A 119 -21.84 29.03 -15.89
CA ALA A 119 -23.27 29.20 -15.64
C ALA A 119 -23.77 28.26 -14.52
N THR A 120 -23.41 26.98 -14.59
CA THR A 120 -23.63 25.98 -13.52
C THR A 120 -22.90 26.38 -12.25
N ALA A 121 -23.45 26.06 -11.08
CA ALA A 121 -22.78 26.29 -9.80
C ALA A 121 -21.56 25.37 -9.60
N GLY A 122 -21.76 24.04 -9.71
CA GLY A 122 -20.71 23.04 -9.46
C GLY A 122 -19.50 23.10 -10.42
N ASP A 123 -19.64 23.77 -11.56
CA ASP A 123 -18.56 23.88 -12.56
C ASP A 123 -17.53 24.98 -12.25
N ARG A 124 -17.79 25.81 -11.23
CA ARG A 124 -16.97 26.98 -10.88
C ARG A 124 -15.74 26.66 -10.06
N ILE A 125 -15.79 25.59 -9.26
CA ILE A 125 -14.72 25.16 -8.34
C ILE A 125 -14.67 23.64 -8.34
N ARG A 126 -13.75 23.08 -9.16
CA ARG A 126 -13.54 21.64 -9.29
C ARG A 126 -12.15 21.26 -8.80
N LEU A 127 -12.09 20.29 -7.90
CA LEU A 127 -10.86 19.66 -7.43
C LEU A 127 -10.74 18.29 -8.11
N TYR A 128 -9.53 17.95 -8.55
CA TYR A 128 -9.20 16.65 -9.12
C TYR A 128 -7.99 16.05 -8.41
N ILE A 129 -8.04 14.75 -8.15
CA ILE A 129 -6.99 13.94 -7.53
C ILE A 129 -6.64 12.80 -8.48
N ASN A 130 -5.39 12.72 -8.95
CA ASN A 130 -4.97 11.73 -9.94
C ASN A 130 -5.93 11.66 -11.17
N ASN A 131 -6.38 12.82 -11.65
CA ASN A 131 -7.41 13.02 -12.69
C ASN A 131 -8.87 12.59 -12.33
N VAL A 132 -9.13 11.97 -11.18
CA VAL A 132 -10.50 11.74 -10.67
C VAL A 132 -11.10 13.06 -10.19
N LEU A 133 -12.36 13.36 -10.54
CA LEU A 133 -13.09 14.54 -10.04
C LEU A 133 -13.61 14.26 -8.62
N GLU A 134 -13.21 15.09 -7.66
CA GLU A 134 -13.67 14.97 -6.27
C GLU A 134 -15.07 15.58 -6.07
N THR A 135 -15.82 15.00 -5.12
CA THR A 135 -17.09 15.55 -4.66
C THR A 135 -16.88 16.27 -3.32
N TRP A 136 -17.47 17.45 -3.17
CA TRP A 136 -17.41 18.23 -1.93
C TRP A 136 -18.46 17.74 -0.93
N ALA A 137 -18.03 17.36 0.28
CA ALA A 137 -18.93 17.01 1.40
C ALA A 137 -19.80 18.21 1.83
N SER A 138 -19.24 19.43 1.70
CA SER A 138 -20.02 20.66 1.68
C SER A 138 -19.33 21.71 0.81
N ALA A 139 -20.12 22.53 0.10
CA ALA A 139 -19.61 23.56 -0.81
C ALA A 139 -20.46 24.83 -0.73
N SER A 140 -19.80 25.97 -0.50
CA SER A 140 -20.41 27.29 -0.56
C SER A 140 -19.98 27.97 -1.87
N THR A 141 -20.68 27.66 -2.96
CA THR A 141 -20.28 28.11 -4.30
C THR A 141 -20.38 29.63 -4.46
N PRO A 142 -19.36 30.31 -5.03
CA PRO A 142 -19.45 31.73 -5.34
C PRO A 142 -20.50 32.03 -6.42
N PRO A 143 -21.15 33.22 -6.39
CA PRO A 143 -21.96 33.71 -7.49
C PRO A 143 -21.19 33.78 -8.83
N GLN A 144 -21.92 33.73 -9.94
CA GLN A 144 -21.29 33.81 -11.27
C GLN A 144 -20.52 35.13 -11.44
N ASN A 145 -19.34 35.06 -12.06
CA ASN A 145 -18.40 36.16 -12.29
C ASN A 145 -17.82 36.81 -11.02
N THR A 146 -17.83 36.13 -9.88
CA THR A 146 -17.21 36.62 -8.63
C THR A 146 -15.68 36.65 -8.73
N ASP A 147 -15.07 37.74 -8.30
CA ASP A 147 -13.62 37.85 -8.09
C ASP A 147 -13.22 37.21 -6.74
N LEU A 148 -12.51 36.08 -6.79
CA LEU A 148 -12.05 35.31 -5.62
C LEU A 148 -10.80 35.93 -4.98
N TYR A 149 -10.35 35.41 -3.83
CA TYR A 149 -9.32 36.08 -3.03
C TYR A 149 -7.88 35.75 -3.42
N LEU A 150 -7.60 34.55 -3.89
CA LEU A 150 -6.35 34.22 -4.58
C LEU A 150 -6.24 35.03 -5.88
N ASN A 151 -5.00 35.26 -6.31
CA ASN A 151 -4.62 36.08 -7.46
C ASN A 151 -4.86 37.61 -7.28
N GLN A 152 -4.99 38.08 -6.03
CA GLN A 152 -4.96 39.50 -5.66
C GLN A 152 -3.53 40.07 -5.58
N ALA A 153 -3.42 41.40 -5.54
CA ALA A 153 -2.15 42.13 -5.33
C ALA A 153 -1.66 42.05 -3.88
N VAL A 154 -1.37 40.83 -3.41
CA VAL A 154 -0.91 40.47 -2.06
C VAL A 154 0.16 39.39 -2.13
N GLN A 155 0.85 39.16 -1.02
CA GLN A 155 1.71 38.00 -0.85
C GLN A 155 0.89 36.71 -0.94
N HIS A 156 1.34 35.79 -1.79
CA HIS A 156 0.90 34.40 -1.87
C HIS A 156 2.04 33.49 -1.40
N ASN A 157 1.67 32.33 -0.87
CA ASN A 157 2.57 31.36 -0.28
C ASN A 157 2.30 29.96 -0.89
N VAL A 158 3.36 29.25 -1.24
CA VAL A 158 3.33 27.78 -1.38
C VAL A 158 3.79 27.19 -0.05
N GLY A 159 3.03 26.24 0.51
CA GLY A 159 3.35 25.59 1.77
C GLY A 159 2.79 26.24 3.05
N LYS A 160 2.08 27.39 3.01
CA LYS A 160 1.69 28.13 4.23
C LYS A 160 0.46 29.03 4.14
N PHE A 161 -0.57 28.79 4.97
CA PHE A 161 -1.74 29.67 5.13
C PHE A 161 -1.60 30.59 6.35
N SER A 162 -1.02 30.09 7.44
CA SER A 162 -0.82 30.82 8.70
C SER A 162 0.47 30.38 9.40
N ALA A 163 0.79 30.98 10.55
CA ALA A 163 1.96 30.59 11.36
C ALA A 163 1.89 29.18 11.98
N SER A 164 0.79 28.44 11.80
CA SER A 164 0.65 27.05 12.29
C SER A 164 -0.06 26.13 11.28
N TRP A 165 -0.17 26.57 10.03
CA TRP A 165 -0.80 25.82 8.92
C TRP A 165 0.25 25.66 7.82
N LEU A 166 1.26 24.85 8.09
CA LEU A 166 2.45 24.62 7.25
C LEU A 166 2.34 23.26 6.55
N PHE A 167 2.87 23.14 5.34
CA PHE A 167 2.99 21.83 4.69
C PHE A 167 4.09 20.99 5.34
N ASP A 168 3.88 19.68 5.37
CA ASP A 168 4.93 18.71 5.67
C ASP A 168 4.86 17.56 4.67
N GLY A 169 5.99 17.24 4.06
CA GLY A 169 6.10 16.30 2.94
C GLY A 169 6.90 16.89 1.79
N TYR A 170 6.55 16.51 0.56
CA TYR A 170 7.27 16.87 -0.66
C TYR A 170 6.32 17.44 -1.72
N MET A 171 6.79 18.42 -2.50
CA MET A 171 6.10 18.93 -3.69
C MET A 171 7.00 18.93 -4.92
N ALA A 172 6.43 18.65 -6.10
CA ALA A 172 7.08 18.75 -7.40
C ALA A 172 6.10 19.31 -8.45
N GLU A 173 6.63 19.88 -9.54
CA GLU A 173 5.85 20.47 -10.65
C GLU A 173 4.76 21.43 -10.15
N VAL A 174 5.13 22.41 -9.32
CA VAL A 174 4.16 23.33 -8.71
C VAL A 174 3.85 24.45 -9.71
N VAL A 175 2.66 24.40 -10.29
CA VAL A 175 2.22 25.23 -11.40
C VAL A 175 0.99 26.06 -11.02
N PHE A 176 1.03 27.35 -11.34
CA PHE A 176 -0.15 28.22 -11.34
C PHE A 176 -0.36 28.81 -12.73
N ILE A 177 -1.59 28.70 -13.24
CA ILE A 177 -2.00 29.25 -14.53
C ILE A 177 -3.00 30.38 -14.29
N ASP A 178 -2.56 31.61 -14.57
CA ASP A 178 -3.36 32.83 -14.45
C ASP A 178 -4.19 33.06 -15.72
N GLY A 179 -5.52 33.04 -15.58
CA GLY A 179 -6.45 33.38 -16.65
C GLY A 179 -7.01 32.21 -17.46
N GLN A 180 -6.63 30.96 -17.16
CA GLN A 180 -7.17 29.76 -17.83
C GLN A 180 -7.62 28.72 -16.80
N ALA A 181 -8.71 28.02 -17.09
CA ALA A 181 -9.25 26.94 -16.27
C ALA A 181 -9.04 25.60 -16.98
N LEU A 182 -7.82 25.10 -16.87
CA LEU A 182 -7.33 23.89 -17.53
C LEU A 182 -7.78 22.61 -16.82
N ASP A 183 -7.97 21.54 -17.59
CA ASP A 183 -8.25 20.20 -17.09
C ASP A 183 -6.94 19.44 -16.74
N PRO A 184 -6.98 18.41 -15.87
CA PRO A 184 -5.76 17.75 -15.36
C PRO A 184 -4.87 17.13 -16.45
N THR A 185 -5.44 16.76 -17.60
CA THR A 185 -4.74 16.31 -18.82
C THR A 185 -3.76 17.32 -19.41
N SER A 186 -3.71 18.55 -18.87
CA SER A 186 -2.69 19.55 -19.17
C SER A 186 -1.38 19.29 -18.43
N PHE A 187 -1.44 18.67 -17.24
CA PHE A 187 -0.32 18.48 -16.29
C PHE A 187 0.06 17.00 -16.07
N GLY A 188 -0.77 16.07 -16.56
CA GLY A 188 -0.51 14.63 -16.52
C GLY A 188 -1.19 13.88 -17.66
N ALA A 189 -1.00 12.57 -17.69
CA ALA A 189 -1.65 11.63 -18.60
C ALA A 189 -1.73 10.24 -17.95
N PHE A 190 -2.62 9.37 -18.44
CA PHE A 190 -2.55 7.95 -18.13
C PHE A 190 -1.45 7.27 -18.94
N ASN A 191 -0.78 6.28 -18.34
CA ASN A 191 0.18 5.42 -19.03
C ASN A 191 -0.47 4.15 -19.60
N ALA A 192 0.32 3.31 -20.27
CA ALA A 192 -0.15 2.07 -20.89
C ALA A 192 -0.69 1.02 -19.88
N ASN A 193 -0.52 1.25 -18.57
CA ASN A 193 -0.96 0.39 -17.48
C ASN A 193 -2.08 1.06 -16.64
N GLY A 194 -2.80 2.05 -17.21
CA GLY A 194 -3.87 2.77 -16.54
C GLY A 194 -3.44 3.75 -15.43
N VAL A 195 -2.15 3.92 -15.16
CA VAL A 195 -1.64 4.75 -14.06
C VAL A 195 -1.49 6.22 -14.49
N TRP A 196 -1.96 7.15 -13.65
CA TRP A 196 -1.77 8.59 -13.85
C TRP A 196 -0.30 9.00 -13.60
N VAL A 197 0.32 9.69 -14.55
CA VAL A 197 1.75 10.10 -14.51
C VAL A 197 1.97 11.55 -14.98
N PRO A 198 3.10 12.18 -14.58
CA PRO A 198 3.43 13.55 -15.01
C PRO A 198 3.61 13.72 -16.52
N LYS A 199 3.47 14.97 -16.95
CA LYS A 199 3.59 15.41 -18.34
C LYS A 199 4.27 16.78 -18.37
N ASP A 200 5.15 16.99 -19.35
CA ASP A 200 5.83 18.25 -19.58
C ASP A 200 4.85 19.44 -19.69
N VAL A 201 4.99 20.40 -18.78
CA VAL A 201 4.17 21.62 -18.68
C VAL A 201 4.79 22.83 -19.39
N SER A 202 6.03 22.76 -19.88
CA SER A 202 6.78 23.90 -20.44
C SER A 202 6.12 24.55 -21.66
N GLY A 203 5.23 23.84 -22.34
CA GLY A 203 4.42 24.37 -23.45
C GLY A 203 3.14 25.12 -23.05
N LEU A 204 2.84 25.27 -21.75
CA LEU A 204 1.65 25.99 -21.28
C LEU A 204 1.80 27.52 -21.35
N THR A 205 0.67 28.23 -21.34
CA THR A 205 0.63 29.69 -21.25
C THR A 205 0.21 30.11 -19.85
N TYR A 206 1.15 30.65 -19.08
CA TYR A 206 1.00 30.85 -17.64
C TYR A 206 0.21 32.12 -17.23
N GLY A 207 0.00 33.09 -18.13
CA GLY A 207 -0.63 34.37 -17.77
C GLY A 207 0.34 35.34 -17.08
N THR A 208 -0.16 36.33 -16.32
CA THR A 208 0.68 37.38 -15.71
C THR A 208 1.25 36.98 -14.35
N ASN A 209 0.41 36.39 -13.49
CA ASN A 209 0.80 35.92 -12.16
C ASN A 209 1.10 34.40 -12.12
N GLY A 210 1.06 33.71 -13.26
CA GLY A 210 1.42 32.30 -13.33
C GLY A 210 2.91 32.03 -13.16
N PHE A 211 3.23 30.81 -12.75
CA PHE A 211 4.58 30.35 -12.46
C PHE A 211 4.71 28.83 -12.60
N HIS A 212 5.94 28.35 -12.73
CA HIS A 212 6.31 26.94 -12.59
C HIS A 212 7.54 26.80 -11.69
N LEU A 213 7.43 26.00 -10.63
CA LEU A 213 8.55 25.60 -9.78
C LEU A 213 8.86 24.12 -10.03
N ASP A 214 9.94 23.86 -10.77
CA ASP A 214 10.44 22.52 -11.11
C ASP A 214 11.44 21.96 -10.07
N PHE A 215 11.95 22.85 -9.19
CA PHE A 215 12.96 22.58 -8.17
C PHE A 215 14.29 22.02 -8.70
N ALA A 216 14.65 22.32 -9.95
CA ALA A 216 15.85 21.80 -10.60
C ALA A 216 17.17 22.46 -10.15
N ASP A 217 17.14 23.66 -9.57
CA ASP A 217 18.32 24.34 -9.01
C ASP A 217 18.22 24.45 -7.47
N SER A 218 19.07 23.70 -6.75
CA SER A 218 19.13 23.75 -5.29
C SER A 218 19.88 24.97 -4.72
N GLY A 219 20.48 25.79 -5.58
CA GLY A 219 20.95 27.13 -5.26
C GLY A 219 19.85 28.21 -5.32
N ASP A 220 18.75 27.98 -6.06
CA ASP A 220 17.65 28.92 -6.24
C ASP A 220 16.28 28.21 -6.22
N ILE A 221 15.92 27.73 -5.03
CA ILE A 221 14.73 26.90 -4.75
C ILE A 221 13.39 27.55 -5.19
N GLY A 222 13.36 28.87 -5.36
CA GLY A 222 12.17 29.62 -5.75
C GLY A 222 12.11 30.08 -7.22
N ASN A 223 13.10 29.73 -8.04
CA ASN A 223 13.20 30.08 -9.46
C ASN A 223 11.94 29.69 -10.27
N ASP A 224 11.37 30.65 -11.01
CA ASP A 224 10.20 30.44 -11.85
C ASP A 224 10.57 30.14 -13.32
N VAL A 225 10.51 28.86 -13.70
CA VAL A 225 10.84 28.41 -15.06
C VAL A 225 9.73 28.61 -16.09
N SER A 226 8.60 29.24 -15.72
CA SER A 226 7.51 29.56 -16.69
C SER A 226 7.90 30.63 -17.72
N GLY A 227 9.00 31.35 -17.50
CA GLY A 227 9.41 32.50 -18.30
C GLY A 227 8.79 33.84 -17.86
N ASN A 228 7.97 33.86 -16.80
CA ASN A 228 7.44 35.09 -16.21
C ASN A 228 8.38 35.78 -15.22
N ALA A 229 9.41 35.08 -14.70
CA ALA A 229 10.27 35.54 -13.60
C ALA A 229 9.45 35.95 -12.36
N ASN A 230 8.47 35.11 -12.02
CA ASN A 230 7.65 35.22 -10.82
C ASN A 230 8.30 34.58 -9.58
N ASP A 231 9.64 34.62 -9.52
CA ASP A 231 10.49 33.94 -8.54
C ASP A 231 10.03 34.13 -7.09
N PHE A 232 10.01 33.04 -6.33
CA PHE A 232 9.62 32.98 -4.93
C PHE A 232 10.83 33.14 -4.00
N THR A 233 10.62 33.70 -2.82
CA THR A 233 11.63 33.71 -1.76
C THR A 233 11.43 32.49 -0.84
N PRO A 234 12.42 31.60 -0.68
CA PRO A 234 12.38 30.51 0.28
C PRO A 234 12.58 30.99 1.72
N ILE A 235 11.88 30.35 2.65
CA ILE A 235 12.02 30.47 4.10
C ILE A 235 11.99 29.06 4.69
N GLY A 236 12.90 28.73 5.61
CA GLY A 236 12.95 27.41 6.24
C GLY A 236 13.28 26.26 5.28
N LEU A 237 13.98 26.57 4.18
CA LEU A 237 14.36 25.63 3.11
C LEU A 237 15.84 25.82 2.76
N ALA A 238 16.55 24.72 2.51
CA ALA A 238 17.95 24.68 2.15
C ALA A 238 18.22 23.74 0.95
N ALA A 239 19.43 23.78 0.39
CA ALA A 239 19.80 22.98 -0.78
C ALA A 239 19.68 21.45 -0.58
N GLU A 240 19.62 20.98 0.67
CA GLU A 240 19.42 19.58 1.06
C GLU A 240 17.93 19.16 1.10
N ASP A 241 17.00 20.11 1.05
CA ASP A 241 15.57 19.85 0.87
C ASP A 241 15.20 19.58 -0.58
N ILE A 242 16.13 19.83 -1.52
CA ILE A 242 15.98 19.44 -2.92
C ILE A 242 16.49 18.01 -3.09
N VAL A 243 15.54 17.08 -3.21
CA VAL A 243 15.78 15.63 -3.21
C VAL A 243 15.43 15.01 -4.57
N ILE A 244 15.81 13.75 -4.77
CA ILE A 244 15.44 12.96 -5.97
C ILE A 244 14.23 12.03 -5.76
N ASP A 245 13.57 12.10 -4.59
CA ASP A 245 12.25 11.51 -4.37
C ASP A 245 11.22 12.32 -5.17
N THR A 246 10.57 11.69 -6.15
CA THR A 246 9.72 12.36 -7.14
C THR A 246 8.55 11.47 -7.57
N PRO A 247 7.51 12.04 -8.21
CA PRO A 247 6.45 11.24 -8.85
C PRO A 247 6.93 10.27 -9.92
N THR A 248 8.15 10.44 -10.46
CA THR A 248 8.76 9.57 -11.47
C THR A 248 9.81 8.61 -10.92
N ASN A 249 10.36 8.86 -9.72
CA ASN A 249 11.03 7.86 -8.91
C ASN A 249 10.78 8.13 -7.42
N ASN A 250 9.87 7.37 -6.84
CA ASN A 250 9.45 7.48 -5.45
C ASN A 250 10.43 6.70 -4.54
N PHE A 251 10.87 7.30 -3.43
CA PHE A 251 11.82 6.68 -2.47
C PHE A 251 11.14 6.26 -1.15
N ALA A 252 11.78 5.35 -0.42
CA ALA A 252 11.35 5.01 0.92
C ALA A 252 11.55 6.18 1.91
N THR A 253 10.62 6.26 2.86
CA THR A 253 10.63 7.16 4.02
C THR A 253 10.22 6.35 5.25
N LEU A 254 10.29 6.90 6.47
CA LEU A 254 9.62 6.30 7.62
C LEU A 254 8.11 6.53 7.52
N SER A 255 7.32 5.59 8.03
CA SER A 255 5.87 5.55 7.84
C SER A 255 5.13 6.16 9.04
N PRO A 256 4.48 7.33 8.90
CA PRO A 256 3.67 7.92 9.96
C PRO A 256 2.44 7.08 10.34
N ILE A 257 2.08 6.08 9.53
CA ILE A 257 0.98 5.12 9.76
C ILE A 257 1.45 3.72 10.18
N ASN A 258 2.77 3.47 10.24
CA ASN A 258 3.33 2.20 10.71
C ASN A 258 4.50 2.45 11.69
N ARG A 259 4.15 3.03 12.84
CA ARG A 259 5.04 3.42 13.93
C ARG A 259 4.33 3.31 15.28
N ASP A 260 5.10 3.37 16.35
CA ASP A 260 4.63 3.75 17.68
C ASP A 260 4.78 5.28 17.86
N THR A 261 4.60 5.80 19.08
CA THR A 261 4.71 7.18 19.56
C THR A 261 5.91 8.06 19.11
N VAL A 262 6.84 7.56 18.27
CA VAL A 262 7.98 8.35 17.79
C VAL A 262 7.57 9.56 16.94
N THR A 263 8.31 10.65 17.12
CA THR A 263 8.17 11.87 16.30
C THR A 263 8.87 11.65 14.97
N LEU A 264 8.17 11.87 13.86
CA LEU A 264 8.77 11.92 12.52
C LEU A 264 8.86 13.38 12.05
N ALA A 265 9.94 13.71 11.35
CA ALA A 265 10.19 15.04 10.78
C ALA A 265 11.09 14.94 9.52
N ASN A 266 11.40 16.09 8.92
CA ASN A 266 12.30 16.23 7.77
C ASN A 266 11.88 15.34 6.60
N GLY A 267 10.58 15.36 6.25
CA GLY A 267 9.98 14.49 5.23
C GLY A 267 9.83 13.02 5.67
N ASN A 268 9.62 12.79 6.97
CA ASN A 268 9.69 11.46 7.61
C ASN A 268 11.05 10.75 7.41
N LEU A 269 12.16 11.50 7.31
CA LEU A 269 13.52 10.95 7.32
C LEU A 269 14.18 11.05 8.69
N TYR A 270 13.69 11.93 9.57
CA TYR A 270 14.07 12.00 10.97
C TYR A 270 13.15 11.13 11.84
N CYS A 271 13.72 10.49 12.87
CA CYS A 271 13.00 9.78 13.92
C CYS A 271 13.49 10.22 15.31
N GLY A 272 12.62 10.85 16.08
CA GLY A 272 12.88 11.30 17.46
C GLY A 272 12.30 10.32 18.49
N SER A 273 13.08 10.00 19.52
CA SER A 273 12.68 9.05 20.56
C SER A 273 11.61 9.59 21.52
N ALA A 274 10.53 8.81 21.70
CA ALA A 274 9.39 9.16 22.55
C ALA A 274 9.17 8.21 23.73
N GLY A 275 9.52 6.92 23.59
CA GLY A 275 9.32 5.90 24.61
C GLY A 275 10.34 4.76 24.53
N TRP A 276 10.29 3.85 25.51
CA TRP A 276 10.99 2.58 25.41
C TRP A 276 10.25 1.69 24.41
N TRP A 277 10.98 0.99 23.54
CA TRP A 277 10.42 0.16 22.46
C TRP A 277 9.70 0.92 21.34
N SER A 278 9.68 2.25 21.37
CA SER A 278 9.09 3.07 20.31
C SER A 278 9.98 3.13 19.07
N GLY A 279 9.39 2.97 17.88
CA GLY A 279 10.09 3.06 16.60
C GLY A 279 9.15 3.28 15.42
N ALA A 280 9.69 3.26 14.20
CA ALA A 280 8.94 3.37 12.95
C ALA A 280 9.47 2.41 11.89
N ALA A 281 8.56 1.82 11.12
CA ALA A 281 8.86 1.08 9.91
C ALA A 281 8.90 2.01 8.68
N SER A 282 9.47 1.52 7.58
CA SER A 282 9.54 2.22 6.30
C SER A 282 8.22 2.16 5.51
N THR A 283 8.07 3.03 4.52
CA THR A 283 6.95 3.06 3.56
C THR A 283 7.09 2.06 2.41
N MET A 284 8.22 1.37 2.31
CA MET A 284 8.53 0.35 1.30
C MET A 284 9.13 -0.89 1.94
N ALA A 285 8.66 -2.07 1.56
CA ALA A 285 9.39 -3.30 1.83
C ALA A 285 10.50 -3.51 0.78
N LEU A 286 11.50 -4.29 1.14
CA LEU A 286 12.40 -4.88 0.16
C LEU A 286 11.61 -5.85 -0.75
N PRO A 287 11.89 -5.87 -2.08
CA PRO A 287 11.52 -6.97 -2.96
C PRO A 287 12.04 -8.32 -2.47
N THR A 288 11.57 -9.40 -3.08
CA THR A 288 11.99 -10.78 -2.73
C THR A 288 13.45 -11.12 -3.08
N THR A 289 14.11 -10.29 -3.89
CA THR A 289 15.45 -10.52 -4.46
C THR A 289 16.29 -9.22 -4.47
N GLY A 290 17.52 -9.29 -4.98
CA GLY A 290 18.41 -8.14 -5.13
C GLY A 290 19.17 -7.74 -3.86
N LYS A 291 19.91 -6.64 -3.94
CA LYS A 291 20.81 -6.16 -2.89
C LYS A 291 20.51 -4.72 -2.51
N TRP A 292 20.47 -4.41 -1.22
CA TRP A 292 19.89 -3.17 -0.69
C TRP A 292 20.76 -2.52 0.38
N TYR A 293 20.93 -1.20 0.31
CA TYR A 293 21.82 -0.43 1.17
C TYR A 293 21.11 0.77 1.80
N ILE A 294 21.28 0.95 3.11
CA ILE A 294 20.64 2.01 3.91
C ILE A 294 21.65 2.60 4.88
N GLU A 295 21.75 3.93 4.94
CA GLU A 295 22.52 4.64 5.98
C GLU A 295 21.58 5.23 7.03
N THR A 296 22.04 5.29 8.28
CA THR A 296 21.32 5.97 9.36
C THR A 296 22.28 6.67 10.32
N LEU A 297 22.23 8.00 10.35
CA LEU A 297 22.96 8.84 11.31
C LEU A 297 22.20 8.85 12.64
N VAL A 298 22.81 8.34 13.73
CA VAL A 298 22.19 8.21 15.06
C VAL A 298 22.87 9.12 16.08
N GLY A 299 22.09 10.01 16.69
CA GLY A 299 22.55 11.01 17.64
C GLY A 299 22.18 10.77 19.11
N ASN A 300 22.76 11.58 19.99
CA ASN A 300 22.47 11.71 21.43
C ASN A 300 22.43 10.40 22.25
N ARG A 301 23.32 9.45 21.93
CA ARG A 301 23.28 8.05 22.36
C ARG A 301 23.63 7.75 23.85
N TYR A 302 23.51 8.68 24.78
CA TYR A 302 23.93 8.45 26.18
C TYR A 302 23.06 7.39 26.87
N GLY A 303 23.66 6.24 27.18
CA GLY A 303 22.95 5.05 27.68
C GLY A 303 21.92 4.46 26.69
N SER A 304 21.97 4.86 25.42
CA SER A 304 20.94 4.56 24.41
C SER A 304 21.15 3.23 23.72
N TYR A 305 20.04 2.60 23.34
CA TYR A 305 20.00 1.29 22.70
C TYR A 305 19.29 1.41 21.35
N ALA A 306 19.97 1.96 20.35
CA ALA A 306 19.44 2.02 19.00
C ALA A 306 19.33 0.61 18.41
N ALA A 307 18.12 0.22 18.04
CA ALA A 307 17.79 -1.04 17.37
C ALA A 307 17.38 -0.74 15.93
N GLN A 308 18.03 -1.40 14.96
CA GLN A 308 17.82 -1.16 13.53
C GLN A 308 17.94 -2.43 12.71
N GLY A 309 17.17 -2.53 11.63
CA GLY A 309 17.23 -3.66 10.71
C GLY A 309 15.94 -3.80 9.93
N PHE A 310 15.41 -5.01 9.88
CA PHE A 310 14.24 -5.39 9.09
C PHE A 310 13.23 -6.20 9.91
N ILE A 311 11.94 -6.01 9.62
CA ILE A 311 10.82 -6.71 10.26
C ILE A 311 9.80 -7.18 9.20
N PRO A 312 9.08 -8.30 9.42
CA PRO A 312 7.94 -8.68 8.58
C PRO A 312 6.81 -7.65 8.70
N ALA A 313 6.12 -7.40 7.60
CA ALA A 313 4.89 -6.61 7.56
C ALA A 313 3.63 -7.45 7.86
N ASP A 314 3.66 -8.18 8.98
CA ASP A 314 2.64 -9.14 9.44
C ASP A 314 1.59 -8.53 10.40
N GLY A 315 1.54 -7.19 10.48
CA GLY A 315 0.61 -6.45 11.34
C GLY A 315 0.94 -6.43 12.83
N ARG A 316 2.04 -7.06 13.28
CA ARG A 316 2.44 -7.03 14.71
C ARG A 316 2.67 -5.61 15.23
N LEU A 317 2.53 -5.46 16.55
CA LEU A 317 2.76 -4.19 17.23
C LEU A 317 4.21 -3.72 17.06
N ILE A 318 4.37 -2.42 16.77
CA ILE A 318 5.68 -1.79 16.57
C ILE A 318 6.55 -1.83 17.84
N THR A 319 5.93 -1.79 19.03
CA THR A 319 6.63 -2.00 20.32
C THR A 319 7.30 -3.36 20.38
N ASP A 320 6.61 -4.39 19.89
CA ASP A 320 7.04 -5.76 19.97
C ASP A 320 8.13 -6.02 18.91
N ALA A 321 8.02 -5.36 17.75
CA ALA A 321 9.03 -5.36 16.69
C ALA A 321 10.36 -4.69 17.13
N ALA A 322 10.30 -3.60 17.91
CA ALA A 322 11.49 -3.01 18.52
C ALA A 322 12.11 -3.91 19.59
N ALA A 323 11.28 -4.52 20.43
CA ALA A 323 11.71 -5.52 21.40
C ALA A 323 12.35 -6.74 20.72
N ALA A 324 11.87 -7.13 19.53
CA ALA A 324 12.41 -8.26 18.77
C ALA A 324 13.88 -8.05 18.36
N ILE A 325 14.21 -6.91 17.75
CA ILE A 325 15.58 -6.59 17.33
C ILE A 325 16.49 -6.35 18.55
N TYR A 326 15.99 -5.70 19.61
CA TYR A 326 16.75 -5.48 20.84
C TYR A 326 17.12 -6.79 21.55
N TYR A 327 16.11 -7.60 21.90
CA TYR A 327 16.33 -8.78 22.75
C TYR A 327 16.96 -9.92 21.97
N GLY A 328 16.78 -10.01 20.64
CA GLY A 328 17.54 -10.93 19.81
C GLY A 328 19.03 -10.58 19.77
N GLY A 329 19.36 -9.28 19.71
CA GLY A 329 20.74 -8.82 19.52
C GLY A 329 21.65 -8.97 20.75
N ILE A 330 21.22 -8.50 21.93
CA ILE A 330 22.12 -8.29 23.09
C ILE A 330 21.94 -9.32 24.20
N ASP A 331 20.69 -9.67 24.49
CA ASP A 331 20.35 -10.65 25.53
C ASP A 331 20.31 -12.07 24.93
N TYR A 332 20.54 -13.09 25.76
CA TYR A 332 20.61 -14.48 25.32
C TYR A 332 19.21 -15.08 25.09
N ALA A 333 18.44 -14.50 24.16
CA ALA A 333 17.09 -14.93 23.83
C ALA A 333 17.09 -16.37 23.29
N THR A 334 16.50 -17.29 24.07
CA THR A 334 16.39 -18.73 23.73
C THR A 334 15.16 -19.07 22.87
N ALA A 335 14.37 -18.07 22.49
CA ALA A 335 13.20 -18.21 21.62
C ALA A 335 13.48 -17.60 20.23
N PRO A 336 12.89 -18.13 19.15
CA PRO A 336 12.98 -17.52 17.83
C PRO A 336 12.26 -16.17 17.83
N ASN A 337 12.94 -15.14 17.31
CA ASN A 337 12.45 -13.77 17.22
C ASN A 337 12.31 -13.35 15.75
N TYR A 338 11.47 -12.35 15.49
CA TYR A 338 11.02 -12.00 14.13
C TYR A 338 11.63 -10.70 13.56
N GLY A 339 12.47 -10.01 14.33
CA GLY A 339 13.35 -8.97 13.79
C GLY A 339 14.66 -9.57 13.26
N LEU A 340 15.14 -9.05 12.12
CA LEU A 340 16.52 -9.19 11.64
C LEU A 340 17.21 -7.86 11.93
N GLY A 341 18.38 -7.81 12.57
CA GLY A 341 18.95 -6.50 12.89
C GLY A 341 20.26 -6.43 13.67
N ILE A 342 20.63 -5.18 13.94
CA ILE A 342 21.69 -4.74 14.85
C ILE A 342 21.04 -4.03 16.04
N THR A 343 21.49 -4.33 17.26
CA THR A 343 21.33 -3.41 18.40
C THR A 343 22.68 -3.07 19.00
N ILE A 344 22.92 -1.78 19.28
CA ILE A 344 24.15 -1.29 19.90
C ILE A 344 23.91 -1.05 21.39
N SER A 345 24.77 -1.61 22.25
CA SER A 345 24.76 -1.32 23.70
C SER A 345 26.13 -1.58 24.33
N SER A 346 26.55 -0.71 25.23
CA SER A 346 27.62 -1.02 26.21
C SER A 346 28.92 -1.57 25.59
N ASN A 347 29.32 -0.98 24.46
CA ASN A 347 30.51 -1.35 23.66
C ASN A 347 30.41 -2.73 22.98
N LYS A 348 29.20 -3.26 22.83
CA LYS A 348 28.87 -4.40 21.97
C LYS A 348 27.96 -3.97 20.83
N ALA A 349 28.03 -4.69 19.73
CA ALA A 349 26.94 -4.82 18.79
C ALA A 349 26.40 -6.25 18.89
N GLY A 350 25.08 -6.36 18.82
CA GLY A 350 24.34 -7.61 18.84
C GLY A 350 23.67 -7.83 17.50
N PHE A 351 23.99 -8.94 16.84
CA PHE A 351 23.43 -9.33 15.54
C PHE A 351 22.52 -10.53 15.70
N TYR A 352 21.36 -10.50 15.05
CA TYR A 352 20.35 -11.55 15.17
C TYR A 352 19.64 -11.87 13.85
N ALA A 353 19.45 -13.15 13.61
CA ALA A 353 18.48 -13.73 12.68
C ALA A 353 17.66 -14.79 13.44
N ALA A 354 16.56 -15.29 12.85
CA ALA A 354 15.54 -16.13 13.50
C ALA A 354 16.05 -17.35 14.30
N SER A 355 17.29 -17.80 14.04
CA SER A 355 17.99 -18.81 14.81
C SER A 355 19.49 -18.49 14.97
N GLY A 356 19.84 -17.60 15.91
CA GLY A 356 21.23 -17.44 16.40
C GLY A 356 21.65 -15.99 16.63
N THR A 357 22.05 -15.68 17.86
CA THR A 357 22.64 -14.39 18.23
C THR A 357 24.17 -14.44 18.08
N THR A 358 24.76 -13.46 17.40
CA THR A 358 26.21 -13.20 17.44
C THR A 358 26.47 -11.86 18.14
N THR A 359 26.91 -11.92 19.41
CA THR A 359 27.39 -10.74 20.15
C THR A 359 28.90 -10.62 20.02
N PHE A 360 29.42 -9.44 19.71
CA PHE A 360 30.86 -9.17 19.79
C PHE A 360 31.14 -7.78 20.37
N SER A 361 32.32 -7.63 20.96
CA SER A 361 32.83 -6.33 21.41
C SER A 361 33.18 -5.48 20.20
N VAL A 362 32.65 -4.26 20.12
CA VAL A 362 32.98 -3.31 19.07
C VAL A 362 34.08 -2.39 19.56
N THR A 363 35.31 -2.67 19.11
CA THR A 363 36.41 -1.71 19.17
C THR A 363 36.30 -0.78 17.96
N GLN A 364 36.33 0.52 18.18
CA GLN A 364 36.23 1.51 17.09
C GLN A 364 37.54 1.61 16.28
N PRO A 365 37.53 2.16 15.04
CA PRO A 365 38.74 2.36 14.23
C PRO A 365 39.87 3.13 14.94
N ASN A 366 39.52 4.03 15.86
CA ASN A 366 40.44 4.81 16.67
C ASN A 366 40.85 4.13 17.99
N GLY A 367 40.47 2.86 18.21
CA GLY A 367 40.68 2.12 19.47
C GLY A 367 39.72 2.51 20.61
N GLY A 368 38.73 3.35 20.34
CA GLY A 368 37.76 3.85 21.32
C GLY A 368 36.60 2.89 21.63
N THR A 369 35.68 3.39 22.45
CA THR A 369 34.47 2.69 22.92
C THR A 369 33.21 3.46 22.52
N LEU A 370 32.12 2.76 22.15
CA LEU A 370 30.88 3.38 21.64
C LEU A 370 30.09 4.23 22.65
N TYR A 371 30.49 4.23 23.92
CA TYR A 371 29.85 4.94 25.03
C TYR A 371 29.99 6.47 25.00
N THR A 372 30.53 7.06 23.93
CA THR A 372 30.73 8.52 23.81
C THR A 372 29.48 9.27 23.37
N THR A 373 29.30 10.47 23.94
CA THR A 373 28.33 11.46 23.46
C THR A 373 28.73 11.96 22.07
N GLY A 374 27.88 11.70 21.07
CA GLY A 374 28.12 12.11 19.69
C GLY A 374 27.37 11.23 18.69
N GLU A 375 27.41 11.66 17.43
CA GLU A 375 26.77 10.98 16.31
C GLU A 375 27.63 9.82 15.76
N ILE A 376 26.97 8.77 15.28
CA ILE A 376 27.58 7.72 14.44
C ILE A 376 26.66 7.41 13.27
N TYR A 377 27.23 6.90 12.19
CA TYR A 377 26.46 6.15 11.21
C TYR A 377 26.33 4.70 11.66
N ILE A 378 25.12 4.18 11.57
CA ILE A 378 24.82 2.74 11.46
C ILE A 378 24.44 2.51 9.99
N VAL A 379 24.95 1.44 9.40
CA VAL A 379 24.80 1.14 7.96
C VAL A 379 24.30 -0.29 7.81
N GLN A 380 23.32 -0.50 6.94
CA GLN A 380 22.78 -1.82 6.60
C GLN A 380 23.13 -2.19 5.17
N ALA A 381 23.53 -3.44 4.96
CA ALA A 381 23.64 -4.05 3.65
C ALA A 381 22.99 -5.44 3.69
N ILE A 382 22.08 -5.73 2.77
CA ILE A 382 21.39 -7.02 2.67
C ILE A 382 21.37 -7.49 1.21
N ASP A 383 21.76 -8.74 0.98
CA ASP A 383 21.84 -9.41 -0.32
C ASP A 383 20.86 -10.59 -0.27
N LEU A 384 19.68 -10.42 -0.86
CA LEU A 384 18.61 -11.41 -0.80
C LEU A 384 18.85 -12.56 -1.80
N ASP A 385 19.61 -12.32 -2.86
CA ASP A 385 20.01 -13.33 -3.85
C ASP A 385 20.90 -14.41 -3.22
N ASN A 386 21.85 -14.01 -2.37
CA ASN A 386 22.73 -14.90 -1.61
C ASN A 386 22.21 -15.18 -0.19
N GLN A 387 21.10 -14.57 0.22
CA GLN A 387 20.50 -14.66 1.56
C GLN A 387 21.51 -14.29 2.66
N ARG A 388 22.13 -13.11 2.53
CA ARG A 388 23.16 -12.57 3.44
C ARG A 388 22.83 -11.18 3.95
N TYR A 389 23.28 -10.90 5.18
CA TYR A 389 23.10 -9.61 5.85
C TYR A 389 24.39 -9.15 6.54
N TRP A 390 24.70 -7.86 6.41
CA TRP A 390 25.82 -7.20 7.07
C TRP A 390 25.33 -5.91 7.73
N GLY A 391 25.97 -5.59 8.84
CA GLY A 391 25.82 -4.31 9.52
C GLY A 391 27.16 -3.60 9.59
N GLY A 392 27.13 -2.28 9.63
CA GLY A 392 28.33 -1.46 9.71
C GLY A 392 28.18 -0.28 10.66
N THR A 393 29.30 0.22 11.17
CA THR A 393 29.35 1.48 11.95
C THR A 393 30.54 2.33 11.57
N ALA A 394 30.37 3.65 11.65
CA ALA A 394 31.43 4.65 11.44
C ALA A 394 31.12 5.97 12.16
N PHE A 395 32.12 6.78 12.47
CA PHE A 395 31.90 8.14 12.98
C PHE A 395 31.54 9.13 11.86
N THR A 396 31.05 10.32 12.25
CA THR A 396 30.94 11.48 11.35
C THR A 396 32.29 11.93 10.78
N SER A 397 33.41 11.64 11.43
CA SER A 397 34.78 11.89 10.94
C SER A 397 35.31 10.90 9.89
N ASP A 398 34.78 9.68 9.86
CA ASP A 398 35.46 8.57 9.16
C ASP A 398 35.13 8.56 7.66
N SER A 399 36.02 8.00 6.84
CA SER A 399 35.82 7.87 5.38
C SER A 399 35.29 6.50 4.93
N GLU A 400 35.29 5.51 5.82
CA GLU A 400 34.97 4.11 5.52
C GLU A 400 34.12 3.49 6.64
N VAL A 401 33.37 2.44 6.31
CA VAL A 401 32.49 1.72 7.25
C VAL A 401 33.24 0.53 7.86
N THR A 402 33.20 0.40 9.19
CA THR A 402 33.61 -0.86 9.83
C THR A 402 32.47 -1.85 9.71
N TRP A 403 32.60 -2.83 8.82
CA TRP A 403 31.62 -3.87 8.56
C TRP A 403 31.77 -5.08 9.50
N PHE A 404 30.64 -5.71 9.78
CA PHE A 404 30.52 -6.85 10.69
C PHE A 404 29.71 -8.01 10.08
N GLY A 405 30.06 -9.22 10.51
CA GLY A 405 29.38 -10.48 10.17
C GLY A 405 29.46 -11.49 11.32
N PRO A 406 29.22 -12.79 11.07
CA PRO A 406 29.14 -13.80 12.14
C PRO A 406 30.47 -14.03 12.88
N SER A 407 31.60 -13.63 12.28
CA SER A 407 32.94 -13.66 12.90
C SER A 407 33.34 -12.35 13.60
N GLY A 408 32.45 -11.36 13.67
CA GLY A 408 32.73 -10.02 14.19
C GLY A 408 33.17 -9.02 13.10
N SER A 409 34.12 -8.15 13.44
CA SER A 409 34.61 -7.06 12.57
C SER A 409 35.54 -7.53 11.45
N GLY A 410 35.45 -6.88 10.29
CA GLY A 410 36.25 -7.21 9.11
C GLY A 410 35.54 -8.12 8.12
N ALA A 411 34.20 -8.07 8.11
CA ALA A 411 33.39 -8.58 7.01
C ALA A 411 33.45 -7.62 5.80
N ASP A 412 33.00 -8.07 4.64
CA ASP A 412 32.96 -7.30 3.40
C ASP A 412 31.65 -7.63 2.65
N PRO A 413 30.72 -6.67 2.42
CA PRO A 413 29.50 -6.93 1.67
C PRO A 413 29.69 -7.37 0.21
N THR A 414 30.91 -7.27 -0.33
CA THR A 414 31.26 -7.81 -1.66
C THR A 414 31.66 -9.30 -1.63
N ASP A 415 31.89 -9.89 -0.44
CA ASP A 415 32.09 -11.34 -0.26
C ASP A 415 30.91 -11.96 0.54
N PRO A 416 29.97 -12.68 -0.12
CA PRO A 416 28.82 -13.32 0.56
C PRO A 416 29.20 -14.36 1.61
N ASN A 417 30.47 -14.81 1.66
CA ASN A 417 30.95 -15.72 2.71
C ASN A 417 31.16 -15.02 4.07
N THR A 418 31.20 -13.68 4.12
CA THR A 418 31.41 -12.93 5.37
C THR A 418 30.12 -12.41 6.00
N GLY A 419 28.97 -12.55 5.34
CA GLY A 419 27.68 -12.06 5.85
C GLY A 419 27.02 -13.03 6.84
N LEU A 420 26.06 -12.53 7.63
CA LEU A 420 25.16 -13.36 8.43
C LEU A 420 24.23 -14.13 7.49
N ASP A 421 24.10 -15.44 7.68
CA ASP A 421 23.13 -16.25 6.96
C ASP A 421 21.71 -15.96 7.45
N ILE A 422 20.82 -15.54 6.55
CA ILE A 422 19.42 -15.20 6.85
C ILE A 422 18.42 -16.16 6.19
N SER A 423 18.87 -17.30 5.66
CA SER A 423 18.00 -18.29 4.98
C SER A 423 16.83 -18.76 5.85
N THR A 424 17.08 -19.09 7.12
CA THR A 424 16.02 -19.50 8.07
C THR A 424 15.06 -18.37 8.43
N TYR A 425 15.55 -17.12 8.44
CA TYR A 425 14.72 -15.94 8.65
C TYR A 425 13.81 -15.70 7.44
N LEU A 426 14.34 -15.74 6.22
CA LEU A 426 13.59 -15.56 4.99
C LEU A 426 12.55 -16.67 4.78
N ALA A 427 12.89 -17.93 5.07
CA ALA A 427 11.96 -19.05 5.02
C ALA A 427 10.79 -18.94 6.03
N THR A 428 10.93 -18.12 7.09
CA THR A 428 9.89 -17.91 8.10
C THR A 428 9.10 -16.61 7.88
N TYR A 429 9.76 -15.56 7.39
CA TYR A 429 9.25 -14.18 7.40
C TYR A 429 9.28 -13.44 6.06
N GLY A 430 9.93 -13.99 5.02
CA GLY A 430 10.12 -13.30 3.74
C GLY A 430 8.81 -13.00 2.99
N SER A 431 7.83 -13.90 3.05
CA SER A 431 6.53 -13.78 2.37
C SER A 431 5.66 -12.61 2.87
N TYR A 432 5.86 -12.15 4.11
CA TYR A 432 5.17 -10.96 4.62
C TYR A 432 5.69 -9.67 3.93
N GLY A 433 6.92 -9.69 3.41
CA GLY A 433 7.64 -8.50 2.95
C GLY A 433 8.39 -7.86 4.11
N LEU A 434 9.66 -7.49 3.87
CA LEU A 434 10.56 -6.98 4.90
C LEU A 434 10.67 -5.46 4.87
N LEU A 435 10.12 -4.78 5.88
CA LEU A 435 10.25 -3.33 6.06
C LEU A 435 11.53 -3.03 6.83
N PHE A 436 12.32 -2.05 6.38
CA PHE A 436 13.34 -1.45 7.25
C PHE A 436 12.67 -0.82 8.48
N PHE A 437 13.29 -0.97 9.65
CA PHE A 437 12.79 -0.52 10.92
C PHE A 437 13.86 0.20 11.75
N HIS A 438 13.47 1.27 12.44
CA HIS A 438 14.32 2.02 13.35
C HIS A 438 13.59 2.31 14.68
N ALA A 439 14.21 1.92 15.81
CA ALA A 439 13.84 2.35 17.15
C ALA A 439 15.03 3.04 17.86
N PRO A 440 14.95 4.34 18.20
CA PRO A 440 16.03 5.06 18.87
C PRO A 440 16.10 4.75 20.38
N ASN A 441 14.96 4.36 20.97
CA ASN A 441 14.75 3.90 22.36
C ASN A 441 15.00 4.99 23.44
N ALA A 442 14.02 5.30 24.29
CA ALA A 442 14.07 6.51 25.12
C ALA A 442 15.08 6.47 26.27
N THR A 443 15.96 7.47 26.34
CA THR A 443 16.80 7.77 27.51
C THR A 443 16.72 9.24 27.89
N SER A 444 17.33 9.60 29.03
CA SER A 444 17.44 10.99 29.50
C SER A 444 18.22 11.93 28.56
N ALA A 445 18.75 11.43 27.44
CA ALA A 445 19.43 12.23 26.42
C ALA A 445 18.60 12.50 25.15
N SER A 446 17.37 11.97 25.02
CA SER A 446 16.54 12.16 23.81
C SER A 446 17.28 11.79 22.51
N PRO A 447 17.60 10.50 22.32
CA PRO A 447 18.26 10.00 21.11
C PRO A 447 17.37 10.15 19.87
N TYR A 448 18.00 10.20 18.71
CA TYR A 448 17.33 10.41 17.42
C TYR A 448 18.10 9.75 16.28
N ALA A 449 17.50 9.68 15.11
CA ALA A 449 18.19 9.32 13.88
C ALA A 449 17.69 10.07 12.64
N HIS A 450 18.57 10.18 11.63
CA HIS A 450 18.23 10.53 10.25
C HIS A 450 18.52 9.32 9.35
N VAL A 451 17.52 8.83 8.63
CA VAL A 451 17.62 7.67 7.73
C VAL A 451 17.71 8.14 6.29
N ASN A 452 18.69 7.63 5.54
CA ASN A 452 18.81 7.83 4.10
C ASN A 452 18.63 6.50 3.38
N PHE A 453 17.63 6.43 2.49
CA PHE A 453 17.36 5.28 1.63
C PHE A 453 17.91 5.46 0.20
N GLY A 454 18.55 6.60 -0.08
CA GLY A 454 19.17 6.97 -1.36
C GLY A 454 18.68 8.29 -1.98
N GLN A 455 17.64 8.90 -1.42
CA GLN A 455 17.05 10.17 -1.90
C GLN A 455 17.95 11.40 -1.66
N GLN A 456 18.99 11.23 -0.83
CA GLN A 456 20.12 12.14 -0.68
C GLN A 456 21.43 11.34 -0.91
N PRO A 457 22.56 11.98 -1.26
CA PRO A 457 23.84 11.29 -1.38
C PRO A 457 24.22 10.55 -0.09
N PHE A 458 24.58 9.28 -0.21
CA PHE A 458 25.20 8.54 0.91
C PHE A 458 26.54 9.15 1.29
N LYS A 459 26.90 9.04 2.57
CA LYS A 459 28.21 9.47 3.07
C LYS A 459 29.32 8.53 2.57
N PHE A 460 29.08 7.23 2.62
CA PHE A 460 30.09 6.21 2.31
C PHE A 460 29.91 5.62 0.92
N THR A 461 30.97 5.01 0.40
CA THR A 461 30.92 4.25 -0.85
C THR A 461 29.99 3.05 -0.68
N VAL A 462 28.91 3.00 -1.46
CA VAL A 462 28.00 1.86 -1.54
C VAL A 462 28.77 0.64 -2.09
N PRO A 463 28.67 -0.56 -1.48
CA PRO A 463 29.29 -1.77 -2.02
C PRO A 463 28.74 -2.13 -3.41
N THR A 464 29.56 -2.79 -4.24
CA THR A 464 29.21 -3.14 -5.62
C THR A 464 27.90 -3.93 -5.71
N ASP A 465 27.05 -3.57 -6.67
CA ASP A 465 25.73 -4.15 -6.95
C ASP A 465 24.63 -3.88 -5.90
N PHE A 466 24.88 -3.10 -4.83
CA PHE A 466 23.83 -2.71 -3.87
C PHE A 466 23.06 -1.46 -4.32
N LEU A 467 21.73 -1.50 -4.13
CA LEU A 467 20.77 -0.52 -4.63
C LEU A 467 20.12 0.32 -3.52
N THR A 468 19.59 1.48 -3.93
CA THR A 468 18.76 2.38 -3.12
C THR A 468 17.30 1.90 -3.08
N LEU A 469 16.59 2.12 -1.98
CA LEU A 469 15.20 1.66 -1.85
C LEU A 469 14.23 2.68 -2.47
N CYS A 470 14.04 2.56 -3.78
CA CYS A 470 13.15 3.40 -4.59
C CYS A 470 12.50 2.62 -5.74
N THR A 471 11.40 3.17 -6.29
CA THR A 471 10.58 2.51 -7.33
C THR A 471 11.35 2.13 -8.61
N ALA A 472 12.42 2.85 -8.96
CA ALA A 472 13.31 2.48 -10.07
C ALA A 472 13.96 1.10 -9.89
N ASN A 473 14.21 0.69 -8.65
CA ASN A 473 14.98 -0.50 -8.32
C ASN A 473 14.10 -1.71 -7.95
N LEU A 474 12.79 -1.54 -7.73
CA LEU A 474 11.86 -2.61 -7.32
C LEU A 474 11.60 -3.67 -8.42
N GLY A 475 12.26 -3.58 -9.58
CA GLY A 475 12.03 -4.45 -10.73
C GLY A 475 10.79 -4.07 -11.56
N THR A 476 10.45 -4.94 -12.51
CA THR A 476 9.21 -4.83 -13.30
C THR A 476 8.25 -5.93 -12.82
N PRO A 477 7.01 -5.60 -12.42
CA PRO A 477 6.06 -6.59 -11.92
C PRO A 477 5.62 -7.55 -13.04
N THR A 478 5.32 -8.81 -12.68
CA THR A 478 4.92 -9.85 -13.64
C THR A 478 3.63 -9.50 -14.37
N ILE A 479 2.69 -8.83 -13.69
CA ILE A 479 1.51 -8.20 -14.27
C ILE A 479 1.68 -6.68 -14.10
N ALA A 480 1.84 -5.97 -15.22
CA ALA A 480 1.98 -4.52 -15.22
C ALA A 480 0.62 -3.79 -15.12
N ASP A 481 -0.42 -4.41 -15.68
CA ASP A 481 -1.82 -3.97 -15.65
C ASP A 481 -2.70 -5.06 -15.02
N PRO A 482 -3.10 -4.92 -13.74
CA PRO A 482 -3.97 -5.87 -13.06
C PRO A 482 -5.35 -6.05 -13.70
N SER A 483 -5.90 -5.00 -14.33
CA SER A 483 -7.25 -5.03 -14.91
C SER A 483 -7.37 -6.03 -16.06
N ALA A 484 -6.25 -6.43 -16.67
CA ALA A 484 -6.19 -7.49 -17.68
C ALA A 484 -6.24 -8.92 -17.10
N HIS A 485 -6.38 -9.08 -15.77
CA HIS A 485 -6.33 -10.36 -15.05
C HIS A 485 -7.36 -10.49 -13.90
N PHE A 486 -7.66 -9.39 -13.22
CA PHE A 486 -8.71 -9.28 -12.21
C PHE A 486 -9.34 -7.88 -12.29
N ASP A 487 -10.68 -7.81 -12.28
CA ASP A 487 -11.41 -6.54 -12.31
C ASP A 487 -12.81 -6.69 -11.67
N ILE A 488 -13.48 -5.56 -11.43
CA ILE A 488 -14.70 -5.46 -10.61
C ILE A 488 -15.77 -4.63 -11.34
N ALA A 489 -16.72 -5.32 -11.97
CA ALA A 489 -17.85 -4.66 -12.62
C ALA A 489 -18.93 -4.27 -11.61
N LEU A 490 -19.38 -3.01 -11.66
CA LEU A 490 -20.61 -2.55 -11.03
C LEU A 490 -21.66 -2.34 -12.12
N TYR A 491 -22.87 -2.87 -11.93
CA TYR A 491 -23.94 -2.75 -12.91
C TYR A 491 -25.32 -2.77 -12.24
N THR A 492 -26.27 -2.06 -12.83
CA THR A 492 -27.68 -2.10 -12.42
C THR A 492 -28.41 -3.19 -13.21
N GLY A 493 -29.19 -4.02 -12.53
CA GLY A 493 -30.01 -5.05 -13.16
C GLY A 493 -31.16 -4.47 -13.99
N ASN A 494 -31.53 -5.17 -15.06
CA ASN A 494 -32.53 -4.72 -16.05
C ASN A 494 -33.72 -5.69 -16.22
N GLY A 495 -33.73 -6.83 -15.53
CA GLY A 495 -34.82 -7.83 -15.59
C GLY A 495 -34.99 -8.57 -16.92
N THR A 496 -34.08 -8.38 -17.88
CA THR A 496 -34.20 -8.94 -19.24
C THR A 496 -33.79 -10.41 -19.23
N ALA A 497 -34.73 -11.28 -19.57
CA ALA A 497 -34.49 -12.71 -19.73
C ALA A 497 -33.53 -12.99 -20.90
N ILE A 498 -32.74 -14.06 -20.84
CA ILE A 498 -31.77 -14.40 -21.89
C ILE A 498 -32.46 -14.63 -23.24
N GLY A 499 -33.69 -15.17 -23.23
CA GLY A 499 -34.54 -15.31 -24.43
C GLY A 499 -34.98 -13.98 -25.07
N SER A 500 -34.69 -12.84 -24.46
CA SER A 500 -34.90 -11.48 -24.97
C SER A 500 -33.60 -10.68 -25.16
N GLY A 501 -32.44 -11.27 -24.88
CA GLY A 501 -31.12 -10.65 -25.03
C GLY A 501 -30.24 -10.67 -23.76
N GLY A 502 -30.84 -10.84 -22.58
CA GLY A 502 -30.12 -10.75 -21.30
C GLY A 502 -29.72 -9.32 -20.90
N ASN A 503 -28.81 -9.22 -19.93
CA ASN A 503 -28.04 -8.02 -19.60
C ASN A 503 -26.57 -8.31 -19.85
N GLU A 504 -25.93 -7.50 -20.70
CA GLU A 504 -24.54 -7.67 -21.16
C GLU A 504 -23.64 -6.75 -20.34
N ILE A 505 -22.66 -7.32 -19.62
CA ILE A 505 -21.66 -6.59 -18.84
C ILE A 505 -20.34 -6.71 -19.62
N SER A 506 -19.98 -5.67 -20.38
CA SER A 506 -18.93 -5.71 -21.42
C SER A 506 -17.76 -4.72 -21.22
N ASP A 507 -17.56 -4.23 -19.99
CA ASP A 507 -16.54 -3.20 -19.69
C ASP A 507 -15.18 -3.79 -19.25
N LEU A 508 -15.01 -5.13 -19.23
CA LEU A 508 -13.75 -5.77 -18.83
C LEU A 508 -12.76 -5.84 -20.00
N SER A 509 -11.47 -5.75 -19.71
CA SER A 509 -10.41 -5.93 -20.73
C SER A 509 -10.12 -7.41 -21.08
N PHE A 510 -10.93 -8.35 -20.59
CA PHE A 510 -10.73 -9.79 -20.74
C PHE A 510 -12.03 -10.59 -20.57
N ARG A 511 -12.09 -11.78 -21.20
CA ARG A 511 -13.07 -12.81 -20.82
C ARG A 511 -12.72 -13.38 -19.44
N PRO A 512 -13.60 -13.27 -18.43
CA PRO A 512 -13.41 -13.92 -17.15
C PRO A 512 -13.61 -15.44 -17.27
N ASP A 513 -12.84 -16.18 -16.50
CA ASP A 513 -12.99 -17.63 -16.33
C ASP A 513 -13.62 -17.99 -14.98
N LEU A 514 -13.72 -17.02 -14.06
CA LEU A 514 -14.45 -17.10 -12.80
C LEU A 514 -15.13 -15.76 -12.55
N VAL A 515 -16.42 -15.78 -12.22
CA VAL A 515 -17.26 -14.62 -11.92
C VAL A 515 -18.04 -14.87 -10.63
N TRP A 516 -17.96 -13.93 -9.69
CA TRP A 516 -18.69 -13.94 -8.43
C TRP A 516 -19.55 -12.68 -8.32
N ILE A 517 -20.88 -12.83 -8.34
CA ILE A 517 -21.88 -11.77 -8.28
C ILE A 517 -22.52 -11.69 -6.89
N LYS A 518 -22.84 -10.46 -6.45
CA LYS A 518 -23.76 -10.22 -5.31
C LYS A 518 -24.73 -9.07 -5.60
N ASN A 519 -26.01 -9.30 -5.32
CA ASN A 519 -27.04 -8.26 -5.18
C ASN A 519 -26.72 -7.36 -3.96
N ARG A 520 -26.62 -6.04 -4.18
CA ARG A 520 -26.27 -5.03 -3.18
C ARG A 520 -27.47 -4.40 -2.49
N ASP A 521 -28.66 -4.50 -3.09
CA ASP A 521 -29.92 -3.92 -2.58
C ASP A 521 -30.82 -4.94 -1.87
N ALA A 522 -30.77 -6.22 -2.27
CA ALA A 522 -31.62 -7.27 -1.72
C ALA A 522 -30.86 -8.44 -1.07
N SER A 523 -31.55 -9.14 -0.16
CA SER A 523 -31.03 -10.26 0.64
C SER A 523 -30.95 -11.60 -0.14
N ASP A 524 -30.46 -11.56 -1.37
CA ASP A 524 -30.23 -12.73 -2.22
C ASP A 524 -28.88 -13.41 -1.96
N TYR A 525 -28.77 -14.68 -2.35
CA TYR A 525 -27.52 -15.44 -2.30
C TYR A 525 -26.44 -14.87 -3.23
N HIS A 526 -25.18 -15.18 -2.92
CA HIS A 526 -24.01 -14.89 -3.76
C HIS A 526 -23.92 -15.90 -4.90
N VAL A 527 -23.86 -15.45 -6.16
CA VAL A 527 -23.74 -16.33 -7.33
C VAL A 527 -22.28 -16.48 -7.75
N PHE A 528 -21.79 -17.72 -7.80
CA PHE A 528 -20.40 -18.05 -8.14
C PHE A 528 -20.39 -19.02 -9.33
N ALA A 529 -19.78 -18.63 -10.46
CA ALA A 529 -19.78 -19.42 -11.70
C ALA A 529 -18.45 -19.33 -12.45
N ASP A 530 -18.10 -20.39 -13.18
CA ASP A 530 -16.81 -20.50 -13.86
C ASP A 530 -16.90 -21.11 -15.28
N SER A 531 -15.92 -20.79 -16.12
CA SER A 531 -15.89 -21.20 -17.53
C SER A 531 -15.54 -22.69 -17.74
N VAL A 532 -15.00 -23.37 -16.72
CA VAL A 532 -14.57 -24.78 -16.77
C VAL A 532 -15.73 -25.72 -16.45
N THR A 533 -16.62 -25.31 -15.54
CA THR A 533 -17.91 -25.96 -15.26
C THR A 533 -18.96 -25.61 -16.31
N GLY A 534 -18.88 -24.38 -16.85
CA GLY A 534 -19.57 -23.93 -18.06
C GLY A 534 -20.84 -23.12 -17.79
N ALA A 535 -21.14 -22.22 -18.73
CA ALA A 535 -22.23 -21.24 -18.61
C ALA A 535 -23.63 -21.86 -18.47
N GLY A 536 -24.56 -21.06 -17.94
CA GLY A 536 -25.88 -21.52 -17.50
C GLY A 536 -25.83 -22.35 -16.21
N LYS A 537 -24.73 -22.27 -15.44
CA LYS A 537 -24.55 -22.97 -14.17
C LYS A 537 -23.86 -22.09 -13.15
N TYR A 538 -24.21 -22.26 -11.89
CA TYR A 538 -23.59 -21.55 -10.77
C TYR A 538 -23.72 -22.36 -9.47
N GLN A 539 -22.95 -21.94 -8.46
CA GLN A 539 -23.16 -22.32 -7.08
C GLN A 539 -23.55 -21.07 -6.29
N ALA A 540 -24.57 -21.17 -5.44
CA ALA A 540 -24.67 -20.24 -4.31
C ALA A 540 -23.54 -20.61 -3.34
N ILE A 541 -22.88 -19.65 -2.66
CA ILE A 541 -21.72 -19.96 -1.77
C ILE A 541 -22.01 -19.75 -0.28
N ASP A 542 -22.93 -18.84 0.04
CA ASP A 542 -23.34 -18.43 1.39
C ASP A 542 -24.46 -19.29 2.00
N THR A 543 -25.09 -20.16 1.21
CA THR A 543 -26.18 -21.05 1.65
C THR A 543 -25.68 -22.47 1.95
N SER A 544 -26.13 -23.09 3.03
CA SER A 544 -25.53 -24.35 3.51
C SER A 544 -25.96 -25.63 2.77
N ILE A 545 -26.82 -25.55 1.74
CA ILE A 545 -27.44 -26.72 1.08
C ILE A 545 -27.56 -26.63 -0.45
N GLU A 546 -26.98 -25.61 -1.08
CA GLU A 546 -27.11 -25.40 -2.53
C GLU A 546 -25.82 -25.79 -3.27
N PHE A 547 -26.00 -26.71 -4.22
CA PHE A 547 -24.97 -27.34 -5.04
C PHE A 547 -24.88 -26.66 -6.42
N LEU A 548 -24.33 -27.34 -7.43
CA LEU A 548 -24.26 -26.82 -8.80
C LEU A 548 -25.67 -26.74 -9.43
N THR A 549 -26.22 -25.54 -9.42
CA THR A 549 -27.51 -25.23 -10.05
C THR A 549 -27.30 -25.00 -11.53
N THR A 550 -28.21 -25.52 -12.36
CA THR A 550 -28.24 -25.23 -13.81
C THR A 550 -29.44 -24.34 -14.10
N ASP A 551 -29.18 -23.07 -14.43
CA ASP A 551 -30.17 -22.07 -14.79
C ASP A 551 -29.62 -21.19 -15.92
N ALA A 552 -30.30 -21.19 -17.06
CA ALA A 552 -29.94 -20.36 -18.21
C ALA A 552 -30.21 -18.87 -17.97
N GLU A 553 -31.01 -18.51 -16.96
CA GLU A 553 -31.27 -17.13 -16.57
C GLU A 553 -30.23 -16.59 -15.56
N SER A 554 -29.24 -17.39 -15.16
CA SER A 554 -28.08 -16.96 -14.36
C SER A 554 -26.99 -16.32 -15.26
N ILE A 555 -25.70 -16.67 -15.10
CA ILE A 555 -24.65 -16.27 -16.04
C ILE A 555 -24.76 -17.13 -17.30
N ALA A 556 -25.22 -16.53 -18.39
CA ALA A 556 -25.57 -17.20 -19.64
C ALA A 556 -24.39 -17.38 -20.61
N SER A 557 -23.38 -16.50 -20.54
CA SER A 557 -22.14 -16.59 -21.32
C SER A 557 -20.96 -15.91 -20.62
N PHE A 558 -19.75 -16.33 -21.00
CA PHE A 558 -18.49 -15.68 -20.66
C PHE A 558 -17.92 -15.11 -21.97
N ASP A 559 -17.97 -13.79 -22.11
CA ASP A 559 -17.84 -13.05 -23.37
C ASP A 559 -16.46 -12.40 -23.48
N ALA A 560 -16.08 -11.84 -24.64
CA ALA A 560 -14.68 -11.47 -24.91
C ALA A 560 -14.10 -10.40 -23.96
N ASP A 561 -15.01 -9.58 -23.43
CA ASP A 561 -14.87 -8.35 -22.67
C ASP A 561 -15.80 -8.35 -21.43
N GLY A 562 -16.27 -9.53 -21.00
CA GLY A 562 -17.06 -9.68 -19.78
C GLY A 562 -18.01 -10.87 -19.78
N PHE A 563 -19.29 -10.67 -19.47
CA PHE A 563 -20.27 -11.76 -19.33
C PHE A 563 -21.70 -11.26 -19.53
N THR A 564 -22.59 -12.16 -19.95
CA THR A 564 -24.04 -11.87 -20.07
C THR A 564 -24.83 -12.65 -19.03
N VAL A 565 -25.79 -12.00 -18.38
CA VAL A 565 -26.75 -12.63 -17.44
C VAL A 565 -28.18 -12.65 -18.01
N GLY A 566 -28.99 -13.63 -17.60
CA GLY A 566 -30.44 -13.63 -17.85
C GLY A 566 -31.19 -12.88 -16.75
N ASN A 567 -32.41 -13.31 -16.37
CA ASN A 567 -33.24 -12.63 -15.37
C ASN A 567 -33.35 -13.28 -13.98
N ASN A 568 -32.39 -14.13 -13.56
CA ASN A 568 -32.34 -14.66 -12.20
C ASN A 568 -32.15 -13.51 -11.18
N VAL A 569 -32.92 -13.53 -10.09
CA VAL A 569 -33.00 -12.43 -9.11
C VAL A 569 -31.66 -12.12 -8.42
N ALA A 570 -30.81 -13.12 -8.24
CA ALA A 570 -29.50 -12.94 -7.62
C ALA A 570 -28.45 -12.30 -8.56
N VAL A 571 -28.79 -12.02 -9.82
CA VAL A 571 -27.88 -11.39 -10.81
C VAL A 571 -28.47 -10.25 -11.65
N ASN A 572 -29.80 -10.11 -11.79
CA ASN A 572 -30.37 -9.13 -12.74
C ASN A 572 -31.80 -8.65 -12.45
N THR A 573 -32.20 -8.51 -11.19
CA THR A 573 -33.49 -7.85 -10.85
C THR A 573 -33.49 -6.42 -11.39
N ASN A 574 -34.57 -6.03 -12.07
CA ASN A 574 -34.69 -4.69 -12.64
C ASN A 574 -34.58 -3.60 -11.56
N THR A 575 -33.69 -2.63 -11.78
CA THR A 575 -33.39 -1.47 -10.91
C THR A 575 -32.78 -1.77 -9.54
N GLU A 576 -32.20 -2.95 -9.36
CA GLU A 576 -31.33 -3.27 -8.21
C GLU A 576 -29.85 -3.24 -8.66
N ASP A 577 -28.94 -2.78 -7.80
CA ASP A 577 -27.51 -2.68 -8.10
C ASP A 577 -26.73 -3.95 -7.69
N TYR A 578 -25.76 -4.31 -8.53
CA TYR A 578 -24.94 -5.51 -8.40
C TYR A 578 -23.45 -5.17 -8.43
N VAL A 579 -22.65 -6.07 -7.86
CA VAL A 579 -21.20 -6.14 -8.04
C VAL A 579 -20.82 -7.52 -8.55
N ALA A 580 -19.87 -7.58 -9.49
CA ALA A 580 -19.25 -8.80 -9.96
C ALA A 580 -17.71 -8.72 -9.86
N TRP A 581 -17.12 -9.60 -9.05
CA TRP A 581 -15.67 -9.80 -8.99
C TRP A 581 -15.27 -10.85 -10.03
N CYS A 582 -14.35 -10.49 -10.92
CA CYS A 582 -14.07 -11.24 -12.15
C CYS A 582 -12.58 -11.60 -12.25
N TRP A 583 -12.28 -12.89 -12.41
CA TRP A 583 -10.90 -13.40 -12.53
C TRP A 583 -10.66 -14.13 -13.86
N LYS A 584 -9.46 -13.97 -14.39
CA LYS A 584 -8.93 -14.66 -15.58
C LYS A 584 -8.02 -15.81 -15.17
N LYS A 585 -8.29 -17.05 -15.61
CA LYS A 585 -7.49 -18.20 -15.15
C LYS A 585 -6.15 -18.29 -15.87
N GLY A 586 -5.16 -18.86 -15.20
CA GLY A 586 -3.83 -19.14 -15.74
C GLY A 586 -2.71 -18.82 -14.75
N ALA A 587 -1.56 -19.46 -14.97
CA ALA A 587 -0.36 -19.32 -14.13
C ALA A 587 0.07 -17.87 -13.85
N ILE A 588 -0.02 -16.99 -14.85
CA ILE A 588 0.37 -15.58 -14.72
C ILE A 588 -0.52 -14.84 -13.71
N SER A 589 -1.83 -15.14 -13.69
CA SER A 589 -2.78 -14.57 -12.73
C SER A 589 -2.64 -15.16 -11.32
N GLY A 590 -1.98 -16.32 -11.17
CA GLY A 590 -2.05 -17.11 -9.93
C GLY A 590 -3.47 -17.64 -9.65
N VAL A 591 -4.29 -17.89 -10.68
CA VAL A 591 -5.67 -18.38 -10.57
C VAL A 591 -5.85 -19.66 -11.37
N ASP A 592 -6.47 -20.69 -10.81
CA ASP A 592 -7.01 -21.80 -11.62
C ASP A 592 -8.34 -22.34 -11.06
N VAL A 593 -9.12 -22.98 -11.93
CA VAL A 593 -10.36 -23.69 -11.56
C VAL A 593 -10.29 -25.10 -12.14
N VAL A 594 -10.53 -26.09 -11.29
CA VAL A 594 -10.44 -27.52 -11.63
C VAL A 594 -11.73 -28.24 -11.24
N ASN A 595 -12.09 -29.26 -12.03
CA ASN A 595 -13.23 -30.14 -11.79
C ASN A 595 -12.76 -31.59 -11.72
N TYR A 596 -13.20 -32.35 -10.70
CA TYR A 596 -12.85 -33.76 -10.55
C TYR A 596 -13.93 -34.53 -9.78
N THR A 597 -14.15 -35.79 -10.14
CA THR A 597 -14.98 -36.71 -9.33
C THR A 597 -14.14 -37.27 -8.18
N GLY A 598 -14.59 -37.15 -6.93
CA GLY A 598 -13.98 -37.73 -5.73
C GLY A 598 -13.88 -39.25 -5.81
N ASP A 599 -12.89 -39.85 -5.13
CA ASP A 599 -12.63 -41.31 -5.18
C ASP A 599 -12.51 -41.98 -3.80
N GLY A 600 -12.39 -41.21 -2.71
CA GLY A 600 -12.22 -41.69 -1.34
C GLY A 600 -10.85 -42.26 -1.00
N ASN A 601 -9.87 -42.20 -1.91
CA ASN A 601 -8.51 -42.68 -1.67
C ASN A 601 -7.65 -41.63 -0.97
N ASP A 602 -6.60 -42.08 -0.28
CA ASP A 602 -5.62 -41.20 0.36
C ASP A 602 -4.54 -40.70 -0.60
N ASN A 603 -3.97 -39.53 -0.30
CA ASN A 603 -2.95 -38.81 -1.06
C ASN A 603 -3.16 -38.83 -2.59
N ARG A 604 -4.38 -38.52 -3.01
CA ARG A 604 -4.76 -38.43 -4.42
C ARG A 604 -4.30 -37.08 -4.99
N ALA A 605 -3.28 -37.12 -5.85
CA ALA A 605 -2.85 -35.95 -6.61
C ALA A 605 -3.88 -35.56 -7.70
N ILE A 606 -4.24 -34.27 -7.74
CA ILE A 606 -5.13 -33.64 -8.73
C ILE A 606 -4.34 -32.54 -9.44
N SER A 607 -4.34 -32.55 -10.78
CA SER A 607 -3.57 -31.60 -11.58
C SER A 607 -4.21 -30.22 -11.68
N HIS A 608 -3.38 -29.17 -11.68
CA HIS A 608 -3.76 -27.77 -11.89
C HIS A 608 -2.68 -27.01 -12.68
N SER A 609 -3.00 -25.78 -13.07
CA SER A 609 -2.29 -24.99 -14.08
C SER A 609 -1.60 -23.74 -13.52
N LEU A 610 -1.38 -23.67 -12.20
CA LEU A 610 -0.86 -22.46 -11.53
C LEU A 610 0.63 -22.19 -11.81
N GLY A 611 1.47 -23.21 -12.01
CA GLY A 611 2.92 -23.03 -12.08
C GLY A 611 3.61 -22.70 -10.74
N ALA A 612 2.83 -22.45 -9.69
CA ALA A 612 3.24 -22.28 -8.30
C ALA A 612 2.35 -23.16 -7.39
N THR A 613 2.83 -23.48 -6.18
CA THR A 613 2.04 -24.22 -5.18
C THR A 613 0.80 -23.41 -4.78
N PRO A 614 -0.41 -24.01 -4.70
CA PRO A 614 -1.59 -23.28 -4.25
C PRO A 614 -1.45 -22.87 -2.78
N GLU A 615 -1.70 -21.59 -2.49
CA GLU A 615 -1.69 -21.03 -1.13
C GLU A 615 -3.11 -20.92 -0.55
N PHE A 616 -4.12 -20.95 -1.41
CA PHE A 616 -5.54 -21.02 -1.07
C PHE A 616 -6.24 -22.01 -2.00
N ALA A 617 -7.12 -22.85 -1.44
CA ALA A 617 -8.03 -23.71 -2.19
C ALA A 617 -9.44 -23.60 -1.59
N PHE A 618 -10.44 -23.38 -2.44
CA PHE A 618 -11.86 -23.41 -2.09
C PHE A 618 -12.53 -24.57 -2.80
N PHE A 619 -12.90 -25.60 -2.03
CA PHE A 619 -13.53 -26.83 -2.48
C PHE A 619 -15.05 -26.72 -2.37
N MET A 620 -15.77 -27.08 -3.43
CA MET A 620 -17.23 -27.02 -3.49
C MET A 620 -17.81 -28.31 -4.09
N TYR A 621 -18.89 -28.80 -3.48
CA TYR A 621 -19.66 -29.93 -4.01
C TYR A 621 -20.53 -29.50 -5.17
N ARG A 622 -20.53 -30.26 -6.26
CA ARG A 622 -21.46 -30.01 -7.38
C ARG A 622 -22.80 -30.72 -7.22
N GLU A 623 -22.93 -31.68 -6.31
CA GLU A 623 -24.15 -32.46 -6.09
C GLU A 623 -24.30 -32.96 -4.64
N ALA A 624 -25.49 -33.42 -4.27
CA ALA A 624 -25.84 -33.79 -2.89
C ALA A 624 -25.15 -35.08 -2.42
N ALA A 625 -24.73 -35.11 -1.16
CA ALA A 625 -23.83 -36.13 -0.62
C ALA A 625 -24.10 -36.50 0.86
N THR A 626 -23.20 -37.27 1.48
CA THR A 626 -23.46 -37.94 2.77
C THR A 626 -23.20 -37.07 4.00
N TYR A 627 -22.42 -35.99 3.87
CA TYR A 627 -22.08 -35.06 4.97
C TYR A 627 -23.01 -33.84 5.02
N ASP A 628 -22.95 -33.04 6.09
CA ASP A 628 -23.75 -31.81 6.29
C ASP A 628 -23.03 -30.51 5.85
N ALA A 629 -21.78 -30.58 5.41
CA ALA A 629 -20.96 -29.43 5.01
C ALA A 629 -20.28 -29.68 3.66
N TYR A 630 -20.24 -28.66 2.80
CA TYR A 630 -20.03 -28.83 1.35
C TYR A 630 -19.07 -27.82 0.71
N LYS A 631 -18.52 -26.88 1.51
CA LYS A 631 -17.83 -25.66 1.04
C LYS A 631 -16.65 -25.36 1.95
N PHE A 632 -15.44 -25.76 1.54
CA PHE A 632 -14.27 -25.78 2.42
C PHE A 632 -13.15 -24.92 1.89
N VAL A 633 -12.67 -23.98 2.70
CA VAL A 633 -11.45 -23.20 2.43
C VAL A 633 -10.27 -23.77 3.20
N VAL A 634 -9.14 -23.89 2.50
CA VAL A 634 -7.85 -24.35 3.04
C VAL A 634 -6.75 -23.39 2.58
N MET A 635 -5.93 -22.92 3.52
CA MET A 635 -4.66 -22.23 3.23
C MET A 635 -3.50 -23.05 3.82
N PRO A 636 -2.81 -23.92 3.04
CA PRO A 636 -1.89 -24.93 3.59
C PRO A 636 -0.65 -24.36 4.31
N THR A 637 -0.30 -23.11 4.03
CA THR A 637 0.86 -22.39 4.60
C THR A 637 0.50 -21.55 5.83
N ILE A 638 -0.79 -21.44 6.19
CA ILE A 638 -1.30 -20.48 7.17
C ILE A 638 -2.19 -21.14 8.22
N LEU A 639 -3.14 -22.01 7.82
CA LEU A 639 -3.90 -22.84 8.75
C LEU A 639 -2.98 -23.89 9.36
N GLY A 640 -3.28 -24.30 10.60
CA GLY A 640 -2.32 -25.00 11.48
C GLY A 640 -1.52 -26.13 10.83
N THR A 641 -0.19 -26.12 11.04
CA THR A 641 0.79 -26.98 10.36
C THR A 641 0.57 -28.48 10.63
N GLY A 642 -0.31 -29.12 9.86
CA GLY A 642 -0.66 -30.54 10.09
C GLY A 642 -1.79 -31.11 9.23
N ALA A 643 -2.04 -30.61 8.02
CA ALA A 643 -2.96 -31.19 7.03
C ALA A 643 -4.43 -31.44 7.47
N THR A 644 -4.86 -30.86 8.60
CA THR A 644 -6.09 -31.23 9.34
C THR A 644 -6.98 -30.04 9.72
N ASN A 645 -6.59 -28.82 9.32
CA ASN A 645 -7.30 -27.58 9.64
C ASN A 645 -7.94 -26.95 8.38
N TYR A 646 -9.14 -26.41 8.55
CA TYR A 646 -9.95 -25.84 7.46
C TYR A 646 -10.93 -24.78 7.98
N LEU A 647 -11.55 -24.06 7.05
CA LEU A 647 -12.70 -23.20 7.31
C LEU A 647 -13.90 -23.68 6.49
N ASP A 648 -15.08 -23.72 7.11
CA ASP A 648 -16.35 -23.82 6.38
C ASP A 648 -16.69 -22.41 5.86
N PHE A 649 -16.93 -22.28 4.55
CA PHE A 649 -17.21 -20.98 3.95
C PHE A 649 -18.67 -20.55 4.15
N GLY A 650 -19.60 -21.49 4.29
CA GLY A 650 -21.02 -21.21 4.55
C GLY A 650 -21.34 -20.95 6.03
N SER A 651 -20.32 -20.61 6.82
CA SER A 651 -20.40 -20.55 8.28
C SER A 651 -19.56 -19.40 8.86
N PRO A 652 -20.11 -18.65 9.83
CA PRO A 652 -19.35 -17.64 10.56
C PRO A 652 -18.27 -18.26 11.48
N GLY A 653 -18.19 -19.58 11.63
CA GLY A 653 -17.22 -20.26 12.49
C GLY A 653 -15.74 -19.91 12.21
N ALA A 654 -14.93 -20.07 13.26
CA ALA A 654 -13.46 -19.93 13.23
C ALA A 654 -12.77 -21.19 12.64
N GLU A 655 -11.45 -21.28 12.75
CA GLU A 655 -10.68 -22.46 12.28
C GLU A 655 -11.18 -23.76 12.91
N ASN A 656 -11.57 -24.72 12.07
CA ASN A 656 -11.92 -26.06 12.49
C ASN A 656 -10.69 -26.97 12.36
N SER A 657 -10.51 -27.87 13.32
CA SER A 657 -9.46 -28.90 13.28
C SER A 657 -10.09 -30.27 13.47
N LEU A 658 -9.66 -31.23 12.64
CA LEU A 658 -10.15 -32.62 12.66
C LEU A 658 -9.42 -33.49 13.69
N GLY A 659 -8.36 -32.97 14.30
CA GLY A 659 -7.45 -33.74 15.13
C GLY A 659 -6.71 -34.80 14.33
N SER A 660 -6.09 -35.76 15.02
CA SER A 660 -5.24 -36.80 14.44
C SER A 660 -6.03 -37.97 13.81
N ALA A 661 -7.11 -37.68 13.07
CA ALA A 661 -8.11 -38.64 12.60
C ALA A 661 -8.09 -38.86 11.07
N GLY A 662 -6.90 -39.19 10.55
CA GLY A 662 -6.67 -39.46 9.13
C GLY A 662 -6.22 -38.22 8.35
N ASP A 663 -5.31 -38.40 7.39
CA ASP A 663 -4.82 -37.30 6.56
C ASP A 663 -5.96 -36.81 5.65
N TRP A 664 -6.34 -35.54 5.86
CA TRP A 664 -7.52 -34.95 5.26
C TRP A 664 -7.21 -34.35 3.88
N LEU A 665 -6.02 -33.77 3.73
CA LEU A 665 -5.48 -33.18 2.49
C LEU A 665 -4.46 -34.11 1.81
N GLY A 666 -4.36 -35.37 2.25
CA GLY A 666 -3.19 -36.19 2.05
C GLY A 666 -1.97 -35.55 2.72
N THR A 667 -0.77 -35.96 2.31
CA THR A 667 0.46 -35.29 2.75
C THR A 667 0.60 -33.93 2.07
N VAL A 668 0.29 -32.85 2.81
CA VAL A 668 0.49 -31.44 2.37
C VAL A 668 1.86 -31.16 1.73
N PRO A 669 2.99 -31.79 2.13
CA PRO A 669 4.26 -31.67 1.40
C PRO A 669 4.24 -32.03 -0.10
N ASP A 670 3.20 -32.71 -0.59
CA ASP A 670 3.05 -33.08 -2.01
C ASP A 670 2.36 -31.98 -2.86
N TRP A 671 1.83 -30.92 -2.24
CA TRP A 671 1.28 -29.75 -2.95
C TRP A 671 2.42 -28.97 -3.63
N ASN A 672 2.35 -28.86 -4.96
CA ASN A 672 3.43 -28.32 -5.80
C ASN A 672 2.90 -27.44 -6.95
N SER A 673 3.76 -27.05 -7.88
CA SER A 673 3.45 -26.18 -9.03
C SER A 673 2.48 -26.78 -10.08
N SER A 674 2.12 -28.05 -9.95
CA SER A 674 1.35 -28.80 -10.97
C SER A 674 0.32 -29.78 -10.40
N THR A 675 0.44 -30.22 -9.13
CA THR A 675 -0.59 -30.99 -8.43
C THR A 675 -0.78 -30.53 -6.99
N PHE A 676 -2.02 -30.55 -6.52
CA PHE A 676 -2.36 -30.58 -5.11
C PHE A 676 -2.87 -31.98 -4.74
N SER A 677 -2.69 -32.38 -3.48
CA SER A 677 -3.23 -33.65 -2.97
C SER A 677 -4.54 -33.44 -2.21
N VAL A 678 -5.40 -34.46 -2.24
CA VAL A 678 -6.52 -34.61 -1.31
C VAL A 678 -6.44 -35.97 -0.63
N GLY A 679 -6.97 -36.06 0.60
CA GLY A 679 -6.97 -37.28 1.38
C GLY A 679 -8.27 -38.06 1.25
N THR A 680 -8.54 -38.91 2.25
CA THR A 680 -9.76 -39.74 2.31
C THR A 680 -11.04 -38.97 2.68
N TYR A 681 -10.96 -37.68 2.99
CA TYR A 681 -12.09 -36.93 3.54
C TYR A 681 -13.12 -36.64 2.44
N ALA A 682 -14.33 -37.15 2.63
CA ALA A 682 -15.55 -36.82 1.90
C ALA A 682 -15.58 -35.36 1.39
N GLY A 683 -15.61 -34.36 2.28
CA GLY A 683 -15.66 -32.92 1.96
C GLY A 683 -14.64 -32.37 0.94
N VAL A 684 -13.58 -33.12 0.58
CA VAL A 684 -12.68 -32.80 -0.55
C VAL A 684 -12.50 -33.95 -1.56
N ASN A 685 -13.00 -35.16 -1.29
CA ASN A 685 -12.75 -36.35 -2.12
C ASN A 685 -13.83 -37.48 -1.98
N GLU A 686 -15.10 -37.17 -1.70
CA GLU A 686 -16.15 -38.20 -1.50
C GLU A 686 -16.31 -39.10 -2.73
N SER A 687 -16.26 -40.42 -2.53
CA SER A 687 -16.15 -41.40 -3.61
C SER A 687 -17.38 -41.39 -4.51
N GLY A 688 -17.20 -40.91 -5.74
CA GLY A 688 -18.26 -40.77 -6.75
C GLY A 688 -18.97 -39.42 -6.82
N ILE A 689 -18.54 -38.40 -6.05
CA ILE A 689 -19.12 -37.05 -6.06
C ILE A 689 -18.28 -36.09 -6.92
N ASP A 690 -18.90 -35.38 -7.85
CA ASP A 690 -18.24 -34.32 -8.61
C ASP A 690 -17.96 -33.05 -7.77
N MET A 691 -16.72 -32.58 -7.81
CA MET A 691 -16.21 -31.40 -7.11
C MET A 691 -15.81 -30.30 -8.10
N THR A 692 -15.95 -29.04 -7.68
CA THR A 692 -15.26 -27.87 -8.24
C THR A 692 -14.29 -27.34 -7.19
N THR A 693 -13.05 -27.04 -7.58
CA THR A 693 -12.09 -26.36 -6.70
C THR A 693 -11.49 -25.15 -7.40
N VAL A 694 -11.58 -23.98 -6.74
CA VAL A 694 -10.84 -22.77 -7.11
C VAL A 694 -9.54 -22.71 -6.34
N LEU A 695 -8.45 -22.43 -7.04
CA LEU A 695 -7.09 -22.38 -6.49
C LEU A 695 -6.49 -20.99 -6.74
N PHE A 696 -5.86 -20.44 -5.71
CA PHE A 696 -5.10 -19.19 -5.82
C PHE A 696 -3.67 -19.35 -5.28
N ALA A 697 -2.74 -18.59 -5.86
CA ALA A 697 -1.38 -18.36 -5.37
C ALA A 697 -1.01 -16.88 -5.52
N SER A 698 -0.17 -16.36 -4.63
CA SER A 698 0.32 -14.98 -4.67
C SER A 698 1.23 -14.72 -5.87
N VAL A 699 1.10 -13.53 -6.46
CA VAL A 699 1.91 -13.05 -7.59
C VAL A 699 2.43 -11.67 -7.24
N GLU A 700 3.75 -11.48 -7.24
CA GLU A 700 4.40 -10.25 -6.77
C GLU A 700 3.91 -9.01 -7.55
N GLY A 701 3.29 -8.06 -6.82
CA GLY A 701 2.67 -6.86 -7.38
C GLY A 701 1.22 -7.02 -7.88
N PHE A 702 0.63 -8.22 -7.86
CA PHE A 702 -0.74 -8.48 -8.35
C PHE A 702 -1.68 -9.12 -7.34
N SER A 703 -1.26 -10.17 -6.62
CA SER A 703 -2.11 -10.88 -5.66
C SER A 703 -1.32 -11.28 -4.42
N LYS A 704 -1.98 -11.27 -3.26
CA LYS A 704 -1.38 -11.73 -2.01
C LYS A 704 -2.38 -12.48 -1.14
N ILE A 705 -1.97 -13.67 -0.74
CA ILE A 705 -2.58 -14.49 0.31
C ILE A 705 -1.68 -14.37 1.54
N GLY A 706 -2.26 -14.28 2.73
CA GLY A 706 -1.48 -14.10 3.94
C GLY A 706 -2.30 -14.05 5.21
N SER A 707 -1.61 -13.77 6.32
CA SER A 707 -2.21 -13.55 7.62
C SER A 707 -1.63 -12.32 8.30
N TYR A 708 -2.35 -11.82 9.31
CA TYR A 708 -1.86 -10.79 10.22
C TYR A 708 -2.43 -10.99 11.63
N THR A 709 -1.78 -10.38 12.63
CA THR A 709 -2.28 -10.37 14.01
C THR A 709 -3.00 -9.07 14.32
N GLY A 710 -4.23 -9.15 14.87
CA GLY A 710 -4.99 -7.99 15.31
C GLY A 710 -4.47 -7.42 16.64
N ASN A 711 -4.62 -6.10 16.83
CA ASN A 711 -4.08 -5.34 17.96
C ASN A 711 -5.15 -4.72 18.88
N GLY A 712 -6.44 -4.81 18.54
CA GLY A 712 -7.53 -4.25 19.35
C GLY A 712 -7.65 -2.73 19.35
N ASN A 713 -6.87 -2.02 18.52
CA ASN A 713 -6.79 -0.56 18.47
C ASN A 713 -7.46 0.00 17.20
N ALA A 714 -7.99 1.22 17.26
CA ALA A 714 -8.47 1.95 16.09
C ALA A 714 -7.30 2.41 15.19
N ASP A 715 -6.09 2.56 15.72
CA ASP A 715 -4.88 2.49 14.90
C ASP A 715 -4.42 1.03 14.75
N GLY A 716 -5.02 0.35 13.78
CA GLY A 716 -4.88 -1.09 13.59
C GLY A 716 -3.59 -1.52 12.89
N PRO A 717 -3.39 -2.85 12.69
CA PRO A 717 -2.29 -3.39 11.92
C PRO A 717 -2.23 -2.80 10.50
N PHE A 718 -1.02 -2.45 10.05
CA PHE A 718 -0.71 -2.27 8.63
C PHE A 718 -0.22 -3.59 8.04
N VAL A 719 -0.70 -3.92 6.85
CA VAL A 719 -0.40 -5.17 6.14
C VAL A 719 0.13 -4.81 4.75
N TRP A 720 1.35 -5.27 4.44
CA TRP A 720 1.98 -5.03 3.15
C TRP A 720 1.49 -6.01 2.09
N CYS A 721 0.94 -5.49 1.00
CA CYS A 721 0.59 -6.26 -0.20
C CYS A 721 1.67 -6.19 -1.29
N GLY A 722 2.42 -5.09 -1.37
CA GLY A 722 3.31 -4.80 -2.51
C GLY A 722 2.56 -4.20 -3.73
N PHE A 723 1.30 -3.84 -3.53
CA PHE A 723 0.41 -3.25 -4.52
C PHE A 723 -0.70 -2.47 -3.82
N ARG A 724 -1.38 -1.60 -4.58
CA ARG A 724 -2.62 -0.94 -4.16
C ARG A 724 -3.76 -1.95 -4.29
N PRO A 725 -4.48 -2.34 -3.22
CA PRO A 725 -5.55 -3.32 -3.34
C PRO A 725 -6.74 -2.77 -4.13
N ALA A 726 -7.19 -3.54 -5.12
CA ALA A 726 -8.53 -3.42 -5.69
C ALA A 726 -9.57 -4.18 -4.86
N TYR A 727 -9.17 -5.30 -4.26
CA TYR A 727 -10.04 -6.22 -3.53
C TYR A 727 -9.34 -6.74 -2.29
N ILE A 728 -10.08 -6.88 -1.18
CA ILE A 728 -9.61 -7.55 0.05
C ILE A 728 -10.77 -8.34 0.69
N LEU A 729 -10.54 -9.63 0.91
CA LEU A 729 -11.40 -10.51 1.70
C LEU A 729 -10.67 -10.89 3.00
N ILE A 730 -11.30 -10.69 4.17
CA ILE A 730 -10.72 -10.92 5.51
C ILE A 730 -11.59 -11.86 6.35
N LYS A 731 -10.98 -12.81 7.04
CA LYS A 731 -11.64 -13.72 8.01
C LYS A 731 -10.82 -13.87 9.29
N ASN A 732 -11.50 -13.75 10.43
CA ASN A 732 -10.95 -14.12 11.74
C ASN A 732 -10.90 -15.65 11.86
N ILE A 733 -9.74 -16.19 12.25
CA ILE A 733 -9.57 -17.66 12.41
C ILE A 733 -9.41 -18.10 13.87
N THR A 734 -9.22 -17.15 14.81
CA THR A 734 -8.81 -17.47 16.20
C THR A 734 -9.94 -17.46 17.23
N SER A 735 -10.96 -16.61 17.09
CA SER A 735 -12.06 -16.59 18.06
C SER A 735 -13.38 -16.04 17.50
N GLY A 736 -14.48 -16.60 18.01
CA GLY A 736 -15.83 -16.15 17.71
C GLY A 736 -16.44 -16.80 16.46
N ALA A 737 -17.72 -16.49 16.25
CA ALA A 737 -18.41 -16.73 15.00
C ALA A 737 -18.50 -15.39 14.27
N GLU A 738 -17.47 -15.07 13.50
CA GLU A 738 -17.29 -13.80 12.80
C GLU A 738 -17.32 -14.04 11.28
N ASN A 739 -18.11 -13.24 10.57
CA ASN A 739 -18.34 -13.37 9.13
C ASN A 739 -17.06 -13.15 8.30
N TRP A 740 -17.08 -13.58 7.03
CA TRP A 740 -16.10 -13.21 6.01
C TRP A 740 -16.37 -11.77 5.53
N ASN A 741 -15.39 -10.87 5.57
CA ASN A 741 -15.57 -9.43 5.30
C ASN A 741 -14.93 -9.05 3.96
N LEU A 742 -15.74 -8.67 2.97
CA LEU A 742 -15.31 -8.33 1.61
C LEU A 742 -15.42 -6.82 1.35
N ARG A 743 -14.27 -6.19 1.03
CA ARG A 743 -14.16 -4.78 0.61
C ARG A 743 -13.49 -4.68 -0.74
N ASP A 744 -13.87 -3.69 -1.54
CA ASP A 744 -13.19 -3.36 -2.78
C ASP A 744 -13.14 -1.86 -3.10
N SER A 745 -12.29 -1.54 -4.06
CA SER A 745 -11.94 -0.20 -4.50
C SER A 745 -13.00 0.46 -5.39
N SER A 746 -13.91 -0.32 -5.97
CA SER A 746 -14.95 0.17 -6.88
C SER A 746 -16.20 0.62 -6.13
N ARG A 747 -16.61 -0.11 -5.09
CA ARG A 747 -17.71 0.32 -4.20
C ARG A 747 -17.29 1.48 -3.30
N SER A 748 -16.08 1.41 -2.71
CA SER A 748 -15.50 2.48 -1.89
C SER A 748 -14.28 3.15 -2.59
N PRO A 749 -14.47 4.17 -3.45
CA PRO A 749 -13.40 4.76 -4.27
C PRO A 749 -12.35 5.61 -3.53
N SER A 750 -12.55 5.85 -2.23
CA SER A 750 -11.72 6.74 -1.40
C SER A 750 -11.57 6.20 0.02
N ASN A 751 -10.44 6.48 0.66
CA ASN A 751 -10.32 6.30 2.10
C ASN A 751 -11.26 7.27 2.84
N VAL A 752 -11.95 6.89 3.92
CA VAL A 752 -11.94 5.56 4.56
C VAL A 752 -12.82 4.56 3.81
N ILE A 753 -12.36 3.31 3.71
CA ILE A 753 -13.15 2.20 3.15
C ILE A 753 -14.05 1.64 4.26
N ASP A 754 -15.36 1.81 4.11
CA ASP A 754 -16.36 1.42 5.12
C ASP A 754 -17.62 0.72 4.58
N ASP A 755 -17.70 0.46 3.27
CA ASP A 755 -18.71 -0.43 2.69
C ASP A 755 -18.25 -1.91 2.76
N VAL A 756 -19.07 -2.78 3.36
CA VAL A 756 -18.76 -4.21 3.57
C VAL A 756 -19.86 -5.12 3.06
N ILE A 757 -19.45 -6.22 2.42
CA ILE A 757 -20.30 -7.37 2.11
C ILE A 757 -19.83 -8.56 2.95
N TYR A 758 -20.78 -9.36 3.46
CA TYR A 758 -20.50 -10.62 4.14
C TYR A 758 -20.63 -11.79 3.15
N SER A 759 -19.51 -12.41 2.80
CA SER A 759 -19.46 -13.46 1.77
C SER A 759 -20.12 -14.78 2.18
N ASP A 760 -20.37 -14.96 3.46
CA ASP A 760 -20.97 -16.13 4.10
C ASP A 760 -22.41 -15.91 4.57
N THR A 761 -23.08 -14.86 4.06
CA THR A 761 -24.50 -14.62 4.31
C THR A 761 -25.21 -14.00 3.10
N THR A 762 -26.53 -14.19 2.98
CA THR A 762 -27.34 -13.55 1.92
C THR A 762 -27.51 -12.03 2.10
N ASN A 763 -26.97 -11.44 3.18
CA ASN A 763 -27.16 -10.02 3.48
C ASN A 763 -26.72 -9.12 2.31
N PHE A 764 -27.49 -8.06 2.08
CA PHE A 764 -27.14 -7.00 1.14
C PHE A 764 -25.99 -6.14 1.71
N GLU A 765 -25.50 -5.17 0.95
CA GLU A 765 -24.32 -4.38 1.32
C GLU A 765 -24.53 -3.53 2.59
N GLN A 766 -23.55 -3.57 3.50
CA GLN A 766 -23.49 -2.64 4.63
C GLN A 766 -22.66 -1.41 4.25
N THR A 767 -23.33 -0.40 3.71
CA THR A 767 -22.68 0.85 3.30
C THR A 767 -22.34 1.76 4.49
N ASN A 768 -21.28 2.59 4.37
CA ASN A 768 -20.93 3.65 5.33
C ASN A 768 -20.75 3.14 6.80
N ASN A 769 -20.28 1.91 7.00
CA ASN A 769 -20.27 1.28 8.32
C ASN A 769 -18.91 1.44 9.04
N SER A 770 -18.81 2.50 9.86
CA SER A 770 -17.58 2.83 10.61
C SER A 770 -17.02 1.72 11.52
N THR A 771 -17.81 0.70 11.85
CA THR A 771 -17.37 -0.53 12.56
C THR A 771 -16.27 -1.26 11.78
N PHE A 772 -16.31 -1.13 10.46
CA PHE A 772 -15.48 -1.84 9.50
C PHE A 772 -14.47 -0.95 8.77
N ASN A 773 -14.23 0.26 9.28
CA ASN A 773 -13.24 1.20 8.76
C ASN A 773 -11.87 0.53 8.47
N LEU A 774 -11.35 0.78 7.27
CA LEU A 774 -10.06 0.34 6.76
C LEU A 774 -9.49 1.40 5.80
N ASP A 775 -8.17 1.56 5.73
CA ASP A 775 -7.53 2.29 4.62
C ASP A 775 -7.00 1.29 3.58
N MET A 776 -7.29 1.54 2.30
CA MET A 776 -6.55 0.98 1.16
C MET A 776 -5.47 1.98 0.76
N LEU A 777 -4.23 1.52 0.67
CA LEU A 777 -3.02 2.34 0.49
C LEU A 777 -2.32 1.91 -0.80
N SER A 778 -1.36 2.68 -1.32
CA SER A 778 -0.63 2.33 -2.55
C SER A 778 0.15 1.02 -2.47
N ASN A 779 0.41 0.53 -1.25
CA ASN A 779 1.27 -0.61 -0.94
C ASN A 779 0.59 -1.74 -0.14
N GLY A 780 -0.68 -1.59 0.25
CA GLY A 780 -1.40 -2.56 1.08
C GLY A 780 -2.62 -1.97 1.77
N PHE A 781 -2.88 -2.37 3.01
CA PHE A 781 -4.02 -1.86 3.79
C PHE A 781 -3.68 -1.66 5.27
N LYS A 782 -4.49 -0.86 5.97
CA LYS A 782 -4.41 -0.69 7.43
C LYS A 782 -5.80 -0.73 8.04
N SER A 783 -6.02 -1.55 9.07
CA SER A 783 -7.29 -1.54 9.79
C SER A 783 -7.46 -0.24 10.58
N ARG A 784 -8.67 0.34 10.56
CA ARG A 784 -9.01 1.60 11.22
C ARG A 784 -10.14 1.48 12.24
N ALA A 785 -10.40 0.25 12.70
CA ALA A 785 -11.31 -0.07 13.79
C ALA A 785 -10.78 -1.30 14.56
N SER A 786 -11.39 -1.58 15.72
CA SER A 786 -11.02 -2.69 16.62
C SER A 786 -12.02 -3.85 16.64
N HIS A 787 -12.91 -3.93 15.64
CA HIS A 787 -13.99 -4.93 15.59
C HIS A 787 -13.45 -6.37 15.50
N ALA A 788 -14.15 -7.32 16.14
CA ALA A 788 -13.71 -8.71 16.24
C ALA A 788 -13.58 -9.44 14.89
N SER A 789 -14.36 -9.06 13.88
CA SER A 789 -14.24 -9.63 12.52
C SER A 789 -12.93 -9.28 11.79
N GLN A 790 -12.18 -8.26 12.23
CA GLN A 790 -10.96 -7.82 11.54
C GLN A 790 -9.76 -7.42 12.42
N ASN A 791 -9.94 -7.09 13.71
CA ASN A 791 -8.88 -6.51 14.53
C ASN A 791 -9.08 -6.63 16.07
N ALA A 792 -9.65 -7.72 16.58
CA ALA A 792 -9.50 -8.08 18.00
C ALA A 792 -8.02 -8.33 18.38
N SER A 793 -7.64 -7.93 19.59
CA SER A 793 -6.26 -8.04 20.12
C SER A 793 -5.82 -9.50 20.29
N GLY A 794 -4.74 -9.88 19.62
CA GLY A 794 -4.11 -11.20 19.70
C GLY A 794 -4.77 -12.28 18.83
N ASN A 795 -5.82 -11.95 18.08
CA ASN A 795 -6.41 -12.83 17.09
C ASN A 795 -5.58 -12.85 15.80
N THR A 796 -5.49 -14.01 15.15
CA THR A 796 -4.99 -14.13 13.78
C THR A 796 -6.15 -13.98 12.79
N TYR A 797 -5.87 -13.25 11.71
CA TYR A 797 -6.74 -13.05 10.57
C TYR A 797 -6.05 -13.59 9.33
N ILE A 798 -6.82 -14.18 8.43
CA ILE A 798 -6.37 -14.50 7.08
C ILE A 798 -6.94 -13.48 6.09
N PHE A 799 -6.22 -13.26 5.00
CA PHE A 799 -6.70 -12.44 3.90
C PHE A 799 -6.29 -12.99 2.53
N ILE A 800 -7.07 -12.63 1.52
CA ILE A 800 -6.66 -12.66 0.12
C ILE A 800 -6.99 -11.29 -0.50
N ALA A 801 -6.03 -10.74 -1.23
CA ALA A 801 -6.13 -9.44 -1.89
C ALA A 801 -5.63 -9.49 -3.34
N PHE A 802 -6.24 -8.67 -4.20
CA PHE A 802 -5.85 -8.48 -5.60
C PHE A 802 -5.61 -6.99 -5.89
N ALA A 803 -4.75 -6.68 -6.86
CA ALA A 803 -4.26 -5.34 -7.12
C ALA A 803 -5.18 -4.51 -8.03
N GLU A 804 -5.20 -3.20 -7.76
CA GLU A 804 -5.58 -2.13 -8.69
C GLU A 804 -4.35 -1.72 -9.51
N HIS A 805 -3.21 -1.51 -8.83
CA HIS A 805 -1.91 -1.21 -9.44
C HIS A 805 -0.74 -1.78 -8.62
N PRO A 806 0.32 -2.34 -9.24
CA PRO A 806 1.55 -2.72 -8.54
C PRO A 806 2.24 -1.53 -7.88
N PHE A 807 2.86 -1.69 -6.70
CA PHE A 807 3.38 -0.55 -5.93
C PHE A 807 4.46 0.27 -6.67
N ALA A 808 5.25 -0.36 -7.54
CA ALA A 808 6.24 0.32 -8.38
C ALA A 808 5.64 1.41 -9.30
N TYR A 809 4.33 1.35 -9.58
CA TYR A 809 3.60 2.33 -10.37
C TYR A 809 2.44 3.01 -9.60
N ALA A 810 2.02 2.47 -8.46
CA ALA A 810 0.82 2.93 -7.75
C ALA A 810 0.87 4.42 -7.36
N ARG A 811 -0.27 5.10 -7.50
CA ARG A 811 -0.52 6.42 -6.92
C ARG A 811 -1.25 6.30 -5.60
N ALA A 812 -0.97 7.23 -4.70
CA ALA A 812 -1.55 7.26 -3.37
C ALA A 812 -3.09 7.45 -3.45
N ARG A 813 -3.80 6.91 -2.45
CA ARG A 813 -5.27 6.83 -2.39
C ARG A 813 -5.84 7.84 -1.39
#